data_AF-A0A2Z4YAD7-F1
#
_entry.id   AF-A0A2Z4YAD7-F1
#
_cell.length_a   1.000
_cell.length_b   1.000
_cell.length_c   1.000
_cell.angle_alpha   90.00
_cell.angle_beta   90.00
_cell.angle_gamma   90.00
#
_symmetry.space_group_name_H-M   'P 1'
#
loop_
_entity.id
_entity.type
_entity.pdbx_description
1 polymer ?
#
loop_
_entity_poly.entity_id
_entity_poly.type
_entity_poly.pdbx_seq_one_letter_code
_entity_poly.pdbx_strand_id
1 'polypeptide(L)'
;MFFLVDKKIVTRCTLSVSTQNTCAQTTGGQVTMAAFGKHALVSALVGAAALSWAGTWAPGIAIDGNFDDWDGILPAMVTDPSGDGGSGRDVKAVYLANDSQALYIRIESYNSNVFDGNEFIGIDGDNNTATGFNLFGAGIGSDLLVAGASMYGETTANFNNGPATPSSVSAWGPSGATTNVELAIPLSTTMPGNITQAFPGGLGSTIKVLYGDGNSGAWDIAVGLYTLATPTPSPATITIDDCSLYDDHANAAFRTRDVSNVGCSAGRSRFSAGGPGGPTDHALATTHSLSTTAWAASVVAKRFGIPKNILGHQKITLDVYGDPAATNKNLWVGLIDADGTYFAVTVAFPTSTGWTTVDLGPTSTWLEQSAGSEAGLDRSNIVEWRIGMQNQGANTGGSFAVAYDNLRAIGSFQNVTYTESASDVPNPERGVFRWGGDITDLNIDYQSFASGGARLVYNDIRLDNYTSSTIPQAVLDNITSGFALIRQAGLKSIVRIKYNDTDPSQNPSVPPKEASPTYLVQHLAQLQPVLEANKDVIAYFYAGIIGAWGEWHSTYYYREPNTSYAVYNLPSAYWRRWVIDQLLTYLPSDRFILIRRPWFKDPAFGSDALWPGERVTEETAFTTAGVARVGHHNDAFLASEDDWGTYASGNVEAQKDFLSTDTLYVPIGGETANPGSYATCSNAIAEMQRLHWTFLHQDYHPTVIQNFQTNGCWPEITKRLGYRLVLTSATLPQKIVSGQPFTAFVTIENRGWAPPYYYRPVYLVVTDGGNTALDTIPVPVVDIRRIKPGESHTWGITATATLPPTPPSTVSLALWLPDPSPSLQSNPAYSLRFANDGTWNSTKGWNELGSVPTPVQISRIEFD
;
A
#
# COMPACT_ATOMS: atom_id res chain seq x y z
N MET A 1 23.14 -22.74 -35.59
CA MET A 1 23.03 -24.21 -35.56
C MET A 1 22.86 -24.63 -34.10
N PHE A 2 21.95 -25.56 -33.84
CA PHE A 2 21.41 -25.95 -32.53
C PHE A 2 22.38 -26.65 -31.55
N PHE A 3 21.95 -26.68 -30.28
CA PHE A 3 22.11 -27.67 -29.17
C PHE A 3 22.99 -27.34 -27.94
N LEU A 4 22.29 -27.06 -26.82
CA LEU A 4 22.34 -27.64 -25.45
C LEU A 4 23.64 -28.30 -24.94
N VAL A 5 24.04 -28.03 -23.69
CA VAL A 5 23.69 -28.79 -22.46
C VAL A 5 24.31 -28.13 -21.20
N ASP A 6 23.49 -28.07 -20.16
CA ASP A 6 23.69 -27.60 -18.79
C ASP A 6 24.34 -28.66 -17.87
N LYS A 7 25.13 -28.28 -16.85
CA LYS A 7 25.38 -29.10 -15.65
C LYS A 7 25.90 -28.30 -14.45
N LYS A 8 25.05 -28.29 -13.41
CA LYS A 8 25.18 -27.75 -12.04
C LYS A 8 26.39 -28.27 -11.25
N ILE A 9 26.91 -27.40 -10.38
CA ILE A 9 27.67 -27.76 -9.16
C ILE A 9 26.76 -27.56 -7.95
N VAL A 10 26.64 -28.59 -7.11
CA VAL A 10 25.91 -28.61 -5.84
C VAL A 10 26.94 -28.80 -4.72
N THR A 11 26.99 -27.88 -3.76
CA THR A 11 27.77 -28.03 -2.52
C THR A 11 26.87 -28.63 -1.43
N ARG A 12 27.17 -29.85 -0.96
CA ARG A 12 26.51 -30.51 0.18
C ARG A 12 27.36 -30.30 1.44
N CYS A 13 26.79 -29.73 2.50
CA CYS A 13 27.29 -29.92 3.87
C CYS A 13 26.56 -31.11 4.50
N THR A 14 27.32 -32.09 4.97
CA THR A 14 26.82 -33.32 5.60
C THR A 14 26.97 -33.17 7.11
N LEU A 15 25.87 -33.27 7.86
CA LEU A 15 25.88 -33.30 9.32
C LEU A 15 26.12 -34.76 9.77
N SER A 16 27.28 -35.06 10.36
CA SER A 16 27.59 -36.38 10.93
C SER A 16 27.34 -36.38 12.43
N VAL A 17 26.44 -37.26 12.88
CA VAL A 17 26.21 -37.59 14.29
C VAL A 17 27.33 -38.54 14.75
N SER A 18 28.10 -38.17 15.78
CA SER A 18 28.98 -39.10 16.50
C SER A 18 28.53 -39.22 17.96
N THR A 19 28.14 -40.42 18.35
CA THR A 19 27.98 -40.85 19.73
C THR A 19 29.34 -41.18 20.33
N GLN A 20 29.68 -40.62 21.50
CA GLN A 20 30.62 -41.28 22.42
C GLN A 20 30.37 -40.84 23.87
N ASN A 21 30.10 -41.84 24.70
CA ASN A 21 30.06 -41.78 26.17
C ASN A 21 31.47 -41.57 26.73
N THR A 22 31.60 -40.74 27.77
CA THR A 22 32.58 -40.95 28.86
C THR A 22 32.11 -40.26 30.14
N CYS A 23 32.09 -41.01 31.24
CA CYS A 23 31.86 -40.56 32.61
C CYS A 23 33.03 -39.74 33.16
N ALA A 24 32.71 -38.75 34.02
CA ALA A 24 33.54 -38.39 35.18
C ALA A 24 32.64 -37.82 36.29
N GLN A 25 32.65 -38.48 37.46
CA GLN A 25 32.11 -37.99 38.73
C GLN A 25 33.14 -37.11 39.45
N THR A 26 32.65 -36.12 40.21
CA THR A 26 33.10 -35.61 41.55
C THR A 26 32.63 -34.14 41.66
N THR A 27 32.11 -33.56 42.74
CA THR A 27 31.90 -33.91 44.15
C THR A 27 30.88 -32.92 44.75
N GLY A 28 30.28 -33.28 45.89
CA GLY A 28 29.15 -32.58 46.50
C GLY A 28 29.44 -31.22 47.15
N GLY A 29 28.35 -30.46 47.31
CA GLY A 29 28.26 -29.25 48.12
C GLY A 29 26.79 -28.91 48.33
N GLN A 30 26.20 -29.38 49.44
CA GLN A 30 24.86 -28.98 49.88
C GLN A 30 24.88 -27.52 50.35
N VAL A 31 23.99 -26.69 49.81
CA VAL A 31 23.50 -25.49 50.48
C VAL A 31 21.97 -25.51 50.42
N THR A 32 21.40 -25.21 51.59
CA THR A 32 20.03 -25.31 52.06
C THR A 32 18.95 -24.70 51.17
N MET A 33 17.85 -25.44 51.01
CA MET A 33 16.60 -24.95 50.43
C MET A 33 15.98 -23.85 51.32
N ALA A 34 15.86 -22.65 50.79
CA ALA A 34 14.84 -21.69 51.19
C ALA A 34 13.77 -21.67 50.09
N ALA A 35 12.53 -21.93 50.49
CA ALA A 35 11.38 -21.93 49.60
C ALA A 35 11.13 -20.52 49.03
N PHE A 36 11.21 -20.38 47.70
CA PHE A 36 10.51 -19.34 46.96
C PHE A 36 9.66 -20.00 45.87
N GLY A 37 8.45 -19.46 45.73
CA GLY A 37 7.30 -20.10 45.11
C GLY A 37 7.43 -20.34 43.61
N LYS A 38 6.55 -21.25 43.17
CA LYS A 38 6.19 -21.49 41.77
C LYS A 38 5.94 -20.16 41.05
N HIS A 39 6.84 -19.76 40.15
CA HIS A 39 6.62 -19.03 38.89
C HIS A 39 7.99 -18.66 38.30
N ALA A 40 8.64 -19.60 37.62
CA ALA A 40 9.74 -19.34 36.69
C ALA A 40 10.17 -20.67 36.06
N LEU A 41 9.57 -21.05 34.94
CA LEU A 41 10.11 -22.05 34.00
C LEU A 41 9.24 -22.08 32.73
N VAL A 42 9.16 -20.95 32.04
CA VAL A 42 8.87 -20.90 30.60
C VAL A 42 9.70 -19.76 29.99
N SER A 43 11.02 -19.93 29.95
CA SER A 43 11.90 -19.05 29.16
C SER A 43 13.16 -19.82 28.77
N ALA A 44 13.02 -20.82 27.91
CA ALA A 44 14.13 -21.40 27.15
C ALA A 44 13.57 -22.32 26.07
N LEU A 45 13.38 -21.77 24.87
CA LEU A 45 13.16 -22.39 23.53
C LEU A 45 12.08 -21.66 22.73
N VAL A 46 12.27 -20.35 22.55
CA VAL A 46 11.90 -19.70 21.30
C VAL A 46 13.18 -19.04 20.83
N GLY A 47 13.89 -19.71 19.93
CA GLY A 47 14.87 -19.01 19.09
C GLY A 47 14.10 -18.10 18.16
N ALA A 48 13.63 -16.97 18.69
CA ALA A 48 13.16 -15.86 17.87
C ALA A 48 14.39 -15.37 17.13
N ALA A 49 14.50 -15.71 15.85
CA ALA A 49 15.25 -14.87 14.95
C ALA A 49 14.58 -13.50 15.03
N ALA A 50 15.19 -12.57 15.76
CA ALA A 50 14.71 -11.21 15.86
C ALA A 50 14.59 -10.67 14.43
N LEU A 51 13.36 -10.44 13.98
CA LEU A 51 13.08 -9.84 12.69
C LEU A 51 13.64 -8.41 12.75
N SER A 52 14.67 -8.13 11.95
CA SER A 52 15.20 -6.77 11.83
C SER A 52 14.13 -5.87 11.22
N TRP A 53 13.70 -4.83 11.94
CA TRP A 53 12.81 -3.82 11.39
C TRP A 53 13.61 -2.92 10.44
N ALA A 54 13.14 -2.78 9.20
CA ALA A 54 13.68 -1.79 8.27
C ALA A 54 13.24 -0.41 8.77
N GLY A 55 14.19 0.47 9.14
CA GLY A 55 13.86 1.77 9.73
C GLY A 55 12.98 2.64 8.86
N THR A 56 12.35 3.62 9.52
CA THR A 56 11.47 4.60 8.88
C THR A 56 12.17 5.95 8.83
N TRP A 57 12.33 6.50 7.61
CA TRP A 57 12.85 7.84 7.39
C TRP A 57 11.74 8.88 7.57
N ALA A 58 11.83 9.73 8.60
CA ALA A 58 10.79 10.69 8.95
C ALA A 58 11.36 12.10 9.25
N PRO A 59 11.75 12.88 8.21
CA PRO A 59 12.20 14.25 8.38
C PRO A 59 10.97 15.15 8.64
N GLY A 60 10.63 15.37 9.90
CA GLY A 60 9.45 16.15 10.26
C GLY A 60 8.91 15.93 11.66
N ILE A 61 9.38 14.90 12.37
CA ILE A 61 8.97 14.64 13.76
C ILE A 61 9.46 15.78 14.66
N ALA A 62 8.52 16.42 15.35
CA ALA A 62 8.73 17.47 16.32
C ALA A 62 8.43 16.93 17.73
N ILE A 63 9.30 17.24 18.69
CA ILE A 63 9.09 16.88 20.10
C ILE A 63 8.28 18.00 20.78
N ASP A 64 6.96 18.01 20.58
CA ASP A 64 6.03 19.05 21.02
C ASP A 64 4.71 18.55 21.65
N GLY A 65 4.45 17.25 21.61
CA GLY A 65 3.28 16.58 22.17
C GLY A 65 2.07 16.49 21.27
N ASN A 66 2.16 17.00 20.04
CA ASN A 66 1.28 16.60 18.98
C ASN A 66 1.84 15.31 18.36
N PHE A 67 1.00 14.28 18.24
CA PHE A 67 1.42 12.99 17.69
C PHE A 67 0.98 12.79 16.23
N ASP A 68 0.38 13.80 15.59
CA ASP A 68 -0.05 13.76 14.19
C ASP A 68 1.12 13.53 13.22
N ASP A 69 2.32 13.98 13.56
CA ASP A 69 3.55 13.78 12.77
C ASP A 69 4.11 12.35 12.88
N TRP A 70 3.56 11.53 13.78
CA TRP A 70 3.76 10.09 13.84
C TRP A 70 2.74 9.31 12.99
N ASP A 71 1.77 9.98 12.36
CA ASP A 71 0.75 9.32 11.53
C ASP A 71 1.39 8.53 10.38
N GLY A 72 0.97 7.28 10.22
CA GLY A 72 1.51 6.35 9.24
C GLY A 72 2.82 5.65 9.65
N ILE A 73 3.42 5.99 10.81
CA ILE A 73 4.57 5.27 11.36
C ILE A 73 4.07 4.05 12.13
N LEU A 74 4.45 2.85 11.68
CA LEU A 74 4.11 1.60 12.37
C LEU A 74 4.98 1.41 13.63
N PRO A 75 4.47 0.76 14.67
CA PRO A 75 5.25 0.50 15.86
C PRO A 75 6.38 -0.50 15.57
N ALA A 76 7.57 -0.17 16.05
CA ALA A 76 8.74 -1.03 15.90
C ALA A 76 8.73 -2.21 16.90
N MET A 77 8.04 -2.03 18.04
CA MET A 77 7.89 -3.03 19.10
C MET A 77 6.45 -3.02 19.61
N VAL A 78 5.77 -4.18 19.62
CA VAL A 78 4.39 -4.36 20.10
C VAL A 78 4.27 -5.69 20.81
N THR A 79 4.19 -5.75 22.13
CA THR A 79 3.77 -6.97 22.86
C THR A 79 3.70 -6.71 24.37
N ASP A 80 2.74 -5.93 24.85
CA ASP A 80 2.42 -5.95 26.28
C ASP A 80 0.92 -6.26 26.48
N PRO A 81 0.56 -7.29 27.28
CA PRO A 81 -0.82 -7.52 27.68
C PRO A 81 -1.33 -6.42 28.63
N SER A 82 -2.38 -5.70 28.25
CA SER A 82 -2.94 -4.65 29.12
C SER A 82 -3.19 -5.12 30.58
N GLY A 83 -2.71 -4.37 31.56
CA GLY A 83 -3.01 -4.51 32.98
C GLY A 83 -1.91 -5.14 33.83
N ASP A 84 -0.69 -5.31 33.33
CA ASP A 84 0.46 -5.88 34.05
C ASP A 84 1.59 -4.89 34.39
N GLY A 85 1.58 -3.67 33.85
CA GLY A 85 2.55 -2.59 34.16
C GLY A 85 2.59 -2.07 35.61
N GLY A 86 1.93 -2.74 36.56
CA GLY A 86 2.02 -2.43 38.00
C GLY A 86 1.69 -0.98 38.36
N SER A 87 2.64 -0.27 38.99
CA SER A 87 2.54 1.18 39.26
C SER A 87 3.21 2.05 38.19
N GLY A 88 3.85 1.43 37.19
CA GLY A 88 4.51 2.07 36.05
C GLY A 88 3.61 2.16 34.82
N ARG A 89 4.19 2.57 33.69
CA ARG A 89 3.50 2.61 32.39
C ARG A 89 3.28 1.19 31.87
N ASP A 90 2.05 0.92 31.46
CA ASP A 90 1.62 -0.33 30.81
C ASP A 90 1.73 -0.11 29.30
N VAL A 91 2.77 -0.66 28.66
CA VAL A 91 3.26 -0.18 27.35
C VAL A 91 2.54 -0.88 26.21
N LYS A 92 1.66 -0.16 25.53
CA LYS A 92 0.95 -0.69 24.37
C LYS A 92 1.87 -0.90 23.16
N ALA A 93 2.72 0.08 22.86
CA ALA A 93 3.59 0.05 21.68
C ALA A 93 4.76 1.05 21.79
N VAL A 94 5.88 0.73 21.16
CA VAL A 94 6.99 1.66 20.94
C VAL A 94 7.25 1.84 19.45
N TYR A 95 7.27 3.09 19.01
CA TYR A 95 7.49 3.51 17.64
C TYR A 95 8.89 4.09 17.53
N LEU A 96 9.58 3.75 16.43
CA LEU A 96 10.92 4.23 16.13
C LEU A 96 10.93 4.81 14.72
N ALA A 97 11.54 5.98 14.57
CA ALA A 97 11.78 6.63 13.29
C ALA A 97 13.06 7.44 13.37
N ASN A 98 13.69 7.77 12.24
CA ASN A 98 14.87 8.64 12.27
C ASN A 98 14.91 9.57 11.06
N ASP A 99 15.62 10.66 11.22
CA ASP A 99 16.03 11.54 10.13
C ASP A 99 17.57 11.59 10.08
N SER A 100 18.13 12.67 9.51
CA SER A 100 19.58 12.87 9.45
C SER A 100 20.21 13.31 10.77
N GLN A 101 19.41 13.72 11.74
CA GLN A 101 19.83 14.38 12.97
C GLN A 101 19.58 13.54 14.21
N ALA A 102 18.46 12.81 14.28
CA ALA A 102 18.05 12.09 15.49
C ALA A 102 17.35 10.75 15.21
N LEU A 103 17.42 9.86 16.19
CA LEU A 103 16.48 8.76 16.40
C LEU A 103 15.32 9.27 17.26
N TYR A 104 14.11 9.19 16.73
CA TYR A 104 12.87 9.53 17.40
C TYR A 104 12.23 8.27 17.98
N ILE A 105 11.70 8.39 19.20
CA ILE A 105 11.02 7.32 19.92
C ILE A 105 9.67 7.84 20.41
N ARG A 106 8.57 7.14 20.10
CA ARG A 106 7.26 7.36 20.72
C ARG A 106 6.87 6.13 21.53
N ILE A 107 6.42 6.35 22.75
CA ILE A 107 5.93 5.32 23.67
C ILE A 107 4.44 5.55 23.85
N GLU A 108 3.63 4.57 23.46
CA GLU A 108 2.19 4.53 23.67
C GLU A 108 1.87 3.54 24.79
N SER A 109 1.03 3.93 25.74
CA SER A 109 0.66 3.16 26.92
C SER A 109 -0.85 2.97 27.02
N TYR A 110 -1.30 1.84 27.60
CA TYR A 110 -2.70 1.58 27.93
C TYR A 110 -3.18 2.47 29.09
N ASN A 111 -2.29 2.81 30.02
CA ASN A 111 -2.57 3.67 31.17
C ASN A 111 -1.96 5.07 31.00
N SER A 112 -2.56 6.05 31.69
CA SER A 112 -2.06 7.43 31.70
C SER A 112 -1.17 7.61 32.93
N ASN A 113 0.13 7.83 32.72
CA ASN A 113 1.12 8.03 33.78
C ASN A 113 2.03 9.22 33.48
N VAL A 114 2.71 9.73 34.50
CA VAL A 114 3.68 10.82 34.36
C VAL A 114 5.00 10.25 33.87
N PHE A 115 5.71 10.99 33.00
CA PHE A 115 7.07 10.62 32.56
C PHE A 115 8.04 11.17 33.60
N ASP A 116 8.29 10.39 34.65
CA ASP A 116 8.91 10.86 35.89
C ASP A 116 10.39 10.46 36.06
N GLY A 117 10.92 9.74 35.06
CA GLY A 117 12.34 9.42 34.96
C GLY A 117 12.75 8.10 35.62
N ASN A 118 11.76 7.29 36.02
CA ASN A 118 11.99 5.90 36.37
C ASN A 118 12.02 4.99 35.13
N GLU A 119 11.69 5.51 33.94
CA GLU A 119 11.80 4.79 32.67
C GLU A 119 13.24 4.69 32.17
N PHE A 120 13.62 3.51 31.66
CA PHE A 120 14.93 3.24 31.06
C PHE A 120 14.80 2.88 29.58
N ILE A 121 15.65 3.47 28.74
CA ILE A 121 15.85 3.07 27.34
C ILE A 121 17.31 2.71 27.14
N GLY A 122 17.57 1.49 26.67
CA GLY A 122 18.89 1.01 26.30
C GLY A 122 19.08 0.99 24.79
N ILE A 123 20.20 1.51 24.30
CA ILE A 123 20.61 1.43 22.90
C ILE A 123 21.94 0.68 22.81
N ASP A 124 21.95 -0.44 22.08
CA ASP A 124 23.16 -1.17 21.66
C ASP A 124 23.50 -0.71 20.25
N GLY A 125 24.50 0.17 20.15
CA GLY A 125 24.79 0.97 18.97
C GLY A 125 25.67 0.24 17.95
N ASP A 126 26.47 -0.72 18.40
CA ASP A 126 27.32 -1.55 17.56
C ASP A 126 26.79 -2.98 17.36
N ASN A 127 25.64 -3.29 17.99
CA ASN A 127 24.94 -4.56 17.96
C ASN A 127 25.76 -5.72 18.56
N ASN A 128 26.76 -5.42 19.40
CA ASN A 128 27.66 -6.38 20.01
C ASN A 128 27.35 -6.54 21.50
N THR A 129 26.73 -7.67 21.87
CA THR A 129 26.37 -7.97 23.26
C THR A 129 27.56 -8.19 24.20
N ALA A 130 28.80 -8.19 23.69
CA ALA A 130 30.02 -8.22 24.48
C ALA A 130 30.53 -6.82 24.88
N THR A 131 29.97 -5.76 24.30
CA THR A 131 30.15 -4.36 24.67
C THR A 131 28.87 -3.82 25.31
N GLY A 132 28.98 -2.71 26.05
CA GLY A 132 27.84 -2.17 26.80
C GLY A 132 27.42 -3.00 28.01
N PHE A 133 26.41 -2.54 28.73
CA PHE A 133 25.86 -3.17 29.93
C PHE A 133 24.67 -4.06 29.57
N ASN A 134 24.62 -5.27 30.16
CA ASN A 134 23.45 -6.14 30.02
C ASN A 134 22.35 -5.70 30.98
N LEU A 135 21.52 -4.76 30.52
CA LEU A 135 20.40 -4.21 31.27
C LEU A 135 19.53 -5.35 31.81
N PHE A 136 19.59 -5.53 33.14
CA PHE A 136 18.84 -6.49 33.96
C PHE A 136 18.66 -7.90 33.35
N GLY A 137 19.65 -8.39 32.60
CA GLY A 137 19.64 -9.74 32.01
C GLY A 137 18.84 -9.89 30.71
N ALA A 138 18.43 -8.79 30.06
CA ALA A 138 17.64 -8.80 28.83
C ALA A 138 18.40 -9.31 27.58
N GLY A 139 19.71 -9.52 27.67
CA GLY A 139 20.53 -10.03 26.57
C GLY A 139 20.90 -8.96 25.52
N ILE A 140 20.84 -7.68 25.91
CA ILE A 140 21.33 -6.53 25.13
C ILE A 140 22.73 -6.11 25.62
N GLY A 141 23.58 -5.58 24.75
CA GLY A 141 24.81 -4.89 25.13
C GLY A 141 24.60 -3.38 25.12
N SER A 142 23.82 -2.83 26.05
CA SER A 142 23.41 -1.42 26.01
C SER A 142 24.62 -0.50 26.18
N ASP A 143 24.91 0.32 25.19
CA ASP A 143 26.02 1.27 25.21
C ASP A 143 25.59 2.66 25.69
N LEU A 144 24.35 3.06 25.38
CA LEU A 144 23.72 4.30 25.80
C LEU A 144 22.47 4.00 26.63
N LEU A 145 22.46 4.52 27.86
CA LEU A 145 21.29 4.54 28.73
C LEU A 145 20.60 5.90 28.66
N VAL A 146 19.29 5.92 28.37
CA VAL A 146 18.42 7.06 28.64
C VAL A 146 17.59 6.73 29.89
N ALA A 147 17.76 7.51 30.95
CA ALA A 147 16.99 7.41 32.18
C ALA A 147 16.19 8.71 32.37
N GLY A 148 14.87 8.62 32.17
CA GLY A 148 14.04 9.80 31.96
C GLY A 148 14.50 10.64 30.77
N ALA A 149 14.88 11.89 31.02
CA ALA A 149 15.44 12.77 29.98
C ALA A 149 16.99 12.76 29.93
N SER A 150 17.67 12.08 30.86
CA SER A 150 19.13 12.11 30.98
C SER A 150 19.80 10.96 30.23
N MET A 151 20.96 11.21 29.64
CA MET A 151 21.71 10.23 28.87
C MET A 151 23.07 9.92 29.50
N TYR A 152 23.42 8.63 29.57
CA TYR A 152 24.65 8.13 30.16
C TYR A 152 25.29 7.06 29.27
N GLY A 153 26.62 7.04 29.22
CA GLY A 153 27.33 5.93 28.61
C GLY A 153 27.38 4.73 29.55
N GLU A 154 27.39 3.53 28.99
CA GLU A 154 27.45 2.27 29.72
C GLU A 154 28.69 1.44 29.34
N THR A 155 29.06 0.51 30.22
CA THR A 155 30.11 -0.47 29.96
C THR A 155 29.71 -1.84 30.50
N THR A 156 30.41 -2.90 30.11
CA THR A 156 30.17 -4.25 30.65
C THR A 156 30.24 -4.35 32.18
N ALA A 157 30.93 -3.42 32.86
CA ALA A 157 31.09 -3.41 34.31
C ALA A 157 30.26 -2.34 35.03
N ASN A 158 29.87 -1.26 34.33
CA ASN A 158 29.21 -0.10 34.93
C ASN A 158 27.92 0.24 34.18
N PHE A 159 26.79 0.18 34.89
CA PHE A 159 25.46 0.61 34.45
C PHE A 159 25.36 2.13 34.20
N ASN A 160 26.26 2.92 34.79
CA ASN A 160 26.39 4.34 34.48
C ASN A 160 27.86 4.70 34.54
N ASN A 161 28.44 5.02 33.39
CA ASN A 161 29.86 5.32 33.21
C ASN A 161 30.12 6.82 32.96
N GLY A 162 29.14 7.67 33.28
CA GLY A 162 29.20 9.13 33.12
C GLY A 162 28.25 9.67 32.05
N PRO A 163 28.01 10.98 32.04
CA PRO A 163 27.04 11.61 31.15
C PRO A 163 27.47 11.52 29.68
N ALA A 164 26.50 11.29 28.80
CA ALA A 164 26.68 11.45 27.36
C ALA A 164 26.78 12.95 26.99
N THR A 165 27.16 13.23 25.74
CA THR A 165 27.15 14.58 25.15
C THR A 165 26.33 14.55 23.86
N PRO A 166 25.18 15.25 23.81
CA PRO A 166 24.57 16.02 24.90
C PRO A 166 24.14 15.14 26.08
N SER A 167 24.01 15.71 27.28
CA SER A 167 23.71 14.95 28.50
C SER A 167 22.23 14.59 28.68
N SER A 168 21.37 15.04 27.76
CA SER A 168 19.92 14.83 27.81
C SER A 168 19.33 14.72 26.41
N VAL A 169 18.23 13.96 26.28
CA VAL A 169 17.39 13.92 25.09
C VAL A 169 16.47 15.15 25.02
N SER A 170 15.97 15.47 23.84
CA SER A 170 14.73 16.26 23.73
C SER A 170 13.56 15.33 24.06
N ALA A 171 12.73 15.68 25.03
CA ALA A 171 11.63 14.84 25.49
C ALA A 171 10.37 15.68 25.68
N TRP A 172 9.23 15.15 25.25
CA TRP A 172 7.91 15.67 25.60
C TRP A 172 7.06 14.56 26.20
N GLY A 173 6.81 14.69 27.49
CA GLY A 173 5.63 14.18 28.16
C GLY A 173 5.06 15.40 28.90
N PRO A 174 3.75 15.69 28.81
CA PRO A 174 3.20 16.80 29.55
C PRO A 174 3.51 16.60 31.04
N SER A 175 3.62 17.68 31.81
CA SER A 175 3.91 17.61 33.26
C SER A 175 2.82 16.88 34.08
N GLY A 176 1.78 16.35 33.42
CA GLY A 176 0.73 15.51 33.97
C GLY A 176 0.69 14.13 33.32
N ALA A 177 -0.21 13.28 33.80
CA ALA A 177 -0.36 11.93 33.29
C ALA A 177 -0.76 11.93 31.81
N THR A 178 -0.05 11.14 31.00
CA THR A 178 -0.29 10.95 29.55
C THR A 178 -0.22 9.48 29.17
N THR A 179 -0.93 9.11 28.11
CA THR A 179 -0.82 7.79 27.45
C THR A 179 0.25 7.77 26.36
N ASN A 180 0.81 8.91 25.96
CA ASN A 180 1.83 9.00 24.92
C ASN A 180 3.00 9.90 25.33
N VAL A 181 4.22 9.49 25.01
CA VAL A 181 5.47 10.23 25.22
C VAL A 181 6.31 10.17 23.95
N GLU A 182 7.05 11.23 23.65
CA GLU A 182 8.00 11.26 22.55
C GLU A 182 9.37 11.81 22.95
N LEU A 183 10.42 11.26 22.35
CA LEU A 183 11.82 11.51 22.66
C LEU A 183 12.64 11.60 21.37
N ALA A 184 13.68 12.43 21.35
CA ALA A 184 14.66 12.48 20.27
C ALA A 184 16.10 12.33 20.83
N ILE A 185 16.79 11.29 20.37
CA ILE A 185 18.19 11.00 20.66
C ILE A 185 19.03 11.47 19.46
N PRO A 186 19.92 12.47 19.61
CA PRO A 186 20.76 12.92 18.51
C PRO A 186 21.67 11.81 18.00
N LEU A 187 21.75 11.63 16.67
CA LEU A 187 22.66 10.66 16.05
C LEU A 187 24.14 11.01 16.27
N SER A 188 24.42 12.27 16.60
CA SER A 188 25.76 12.77 16.96
C SER A 188 26.16 12.48 18.42
N THR A 189 25.33 11.78 19.19
CA THR A 189 25.58 11.52 20.62
C THR A 189 26.89 10.78 20.84
N THR A 190 27.74 11.37 21.68
CA THR A 190 28.99 10.77 22.15
C THR A 190 28.90 10.45 23.63
N MET A 191 29.63 9.44 24.10
CA MET A 191 29.49 8.97 25.47
C MET A 191 30.76 8.29 26.01
N PRO A 192 30.96 8.31 27.33
CA PRO A 192 32.03 7.54 27.98
C PRO A 192 31.60 6.08 28.12
N GLY A 193 32.26 5.16 27.42
CA GLY A 193 31.89 3.74 27.46
C GLY A 193 32.87 2.82 26.73
N ASN A 194 32.42 1.60 26.42
CA ASN A 194 33.17 0.67 25.57
C ASN A 194 33.26 1.18 24.12
N ILE A 195 32.26 1.96 23.69
CA ILE A 195 32.26 2.74 22.45
C ILE A 195 32.10 4.24 22.78
N THR A 196 32.52 5.11 21.86
CA THR A 196 32.53 6.58 22.08
C THR A 196 31.39 7.32 21.38
N GLN A 197 30.63 6.65 20.52
CA GLN A 197 29.47 7.16 19.81
C GLN A 197 28.29 6.21 20.03
N ALA A 198 27.09 6.75 20.25
CA ALA A 198 25.89 5.93 20.43
C ALA A 198 25.42 5.23 19.14
N PHE A 199 25.79 5.78 17.98
CA PHE A 199 25.42 5.23 16.66
C PHE A 199 26.66 5.15 15.74
N PRO A 200 27.65 4.30 16.07
CA PRO A 200 28.95 4.26 15.38
C PRO A 200 28.83 3.84 13.91
N GLY A 201 27.78 3.09 13.55
CA GLY A 201 27.51 2.68 12.17
C GLY A 201 26.77 3.71 11.32
N GLY A 202 26.24 4.80 11.91
CA GLY A 202 25.47 5.83 11.21
C GLY A 202 24.20 5.32 10.51
N LEU A 203 23.68 6.10 9.57
CA LEU A 203 22.51 5.70 8.78
C LEU A 203 22.79 4.42 7.99
N GLY A 204 21.81 3.51 7.95
CA GLY A 204 21.92 2.18 7.34
C GLY A 204 22.44 1.09 8.28
N SER A 205 22.91 1.44 9.48
CA SER A 205 23.32 0.45 10.48
C SER A 205 22.16 -0.05 11.33
N THR A 206 22.24 -1.31 11.77
CA THR A 206 21.26 -1.93 12.66
C THR A 206 21.70 -1.80 14.11
N ILE A 207 20.82 -1.23 14.94
CA ILE A 207 20.95 -1.08 16.39
C ILE A 207 19.95 -1.98 17.10
N LYS A 208 20.15 -2.24 18.40
CA LYS A 208 19.08 -2.76 19.27
C LYS A 208 18.57 -1.69 20.20
N VAL A 209 17.27 -1.72 20.46
CA VAL A 209 16.56 -0.82 21.37
C VAL A 209 15.78 -1.64 22.38
N LEU A 210 15.84 -1.24 23.64
CA LEU A 210 15.06 -1.81 24.74
C LEU A 210 14.44 -0.69 25.56
N TYR A 211 13.19 -0.85 25.98
CA TYR A 211 12.51 0.03 26.93
C TYR A 211 12.09 -0.78 28.16
N GLY A 212 12.16 -0.16 29.34
CA GLY A 212 11.57 -0.70 30.57
C GLY A 212 11.03 0.41 31.48
N ASP A 213 9.95 0.11 32.20
CA ASP A 213 9.26 1.05 33.11
C ASP A 213 10.03 1.34 34.43
N GLY A 214 11.09 0.58 34.69
CA GLY A 214 11.98 0.65 35.85
C GLY A 214 11.35 0.41 37.23
N ASN A 215 10.05 0.14 37.32
CA ASN A 215 9.30 0.05 38.57
C ASN A 215 8.74 -1.36 38.85
N SER A 216 8.50 -2.17 37.82
CA SER A 216 7.88 -3.51 37.97
C SER A 216 8.90 -4.65 38.11
N GLY A 217 10.15 -4.43 37.69
CA GLY A 217 11.16 -5.49 37.58
C GLY A 217 10.84 -6.53 36.48
N ALA A 218 9.81 -6.30 35.67
CA ALA A 218 9.45 -7.04 34.48
C ALA A 218 9.73 -6.18 33.23
N TRP A 219 10.00 -6.84 32.10
CA TRP A 219 10.19 -6.16 30.82
C TRP A 219 8.88 -6.20 30.04
N ASP A 220 8.31 -5.02 29.78
CA ASP A 220 7.06 -4.86 29.04
C ASP A 220 7.24 -5.08 27.53
N ILE A 221 8.48 -4.98 27.02
CA ILE A 221 8.79 -5.23 25.62
C ILE A 221 10.07 -6.07 25.41
N ALA A 222 10.07 -6.87 24.35
CA ALA A 222 11.28 -7.58 23.90
C ALA A 222 12.28 -6.61 23.23
N VAL A 223 13.57 -6.99 23.19
CA VAL A 223 14.62 -6.23 22.50
C VAL A 223 14.27 -6.09 21.01
N GLY A 224 14.09 -4.86 20.55
CA GLY A 224 13.81 -4.54 19.15
C GLY A 224 15.09 -4.38 18.34
N LEU A 225 15.09 -4.86 17.09
CA LEU A 225 16.14 -4.57 16.11
C LEU A 225 15.65 -3.47 15.17
N TYR A 226 16.40 -2.38 15.08
CA TYR A 226 16.07 -1.24 14.24
C TYR A 226 17.22 -0.88 13.31
N THR A 227 16.99 -0.85 12.00
CA THR A 227 18.01 -0.37 11.05
C THR A 227 17.80 1.11 10.80
N LEU A 228 18.73 1.98 11.18
CA LEU A 228 18.63 3.43 10.93
C LEU A 228 18.36 3.68 9.45
N ALA A 229 17.21 4.26 9.13
CA ALA A 229 16.81 4.50 7.76
C ALA A 229 17.78 5.47 7.10
N THR A 230 18.24 5.16 5.89
CA THR A 230 18.86 6.16 5.02
C THR A 230 17.78 7.02 4.39
N PRO A 231 18.09 8.26 3.95
CA PRO A 231 17.14 9.07 3.21
C PRO A 231 16.62 8.25 2.03
N THR A 232 15.34 7.90 2.05
CA THR A 232 14.67 7.40 0.85
C THR A 232 14.86 8.49 -0.19
N PRO A 233 15.41 8.22 -1.39
CA PRO A 233 15.53 9.24 -2.40
C PRO A 233 14.13 9.72 -2.73
N SER A 234 13.76 10.87 -2.16
CA SER A 234 12.62 11.63 -2.62
C SER A 234 12.83 11.85 -4.12
N PRO A 235 11.79 11.77 -4.97
CA PRO A 235 11.93 12.26 -6.34
C PRO A 235 12.59 13.62 -6.25
N ALA A 236 13.72 13.77 -6.94
CA ALA A 236 14.62 14.90 -6.79
C ALA A 236 13.83 16.19 -6.56
N THR A 237 14.00 16.79 -5.38
CA THR A 237 13.64 18.19 -5.19
C THR A 237 14.39 18.95 -6.28
N ILE A 238 13.68 19.33 -7.32
CA ILE A 238 14.21 20.29 -8.29
C ILE A 238 14.26 21.60 -7.51
N THR A 239 15.45 22.00 -7.11
CA THR A 239 15.73 23.40 -6.82
C THR A 239 15.36 24.17 -8.09
N ILE A 240 14.31 24.98 -8.04
CA ILE A 240 14.03 25.96 -9.08
C ILE A 240 15.08 27.05 -8.88
N ASP A 241 16.19 26.96 -9.61
CA ASP A 241 17.33 27.87 -9.46
C ASP A 241 17.24 29.13 -10.35
N ASP A 242 16.14 29.32 -11.09
CA ASP A 242 15.95 30.52 -11.91
C ASP A 242 14.49 31.00 -11.90
N CYS A 243 14.19 31.94 -11.02
CA CYS A 243 13.05 32.85 -11.18
C CYS A 243 13.62 34.20 -11.65
N SER A 244 13.45 34.53 -12.94
CA SER A 244 13.80 35.86 -13.45
C SER A 244 12.60 36.80 -13.36
N LEU A 245 12.72 37.87 -12.56
CA LEU A 245 11.79 39.00 -12.59
C LEU A 245 12.21 39.94 -13.73
N TYR A 246 11.32 40.15 -14.70
CA TYR A 246 11.51 41.15 -15.76
C TYR A 246 10.68 42.40 -15.48
N ASP A 247 11.33 43.57 -15.60
CA ASP A 247 10.69 44.88 -15.73
C ASP A 247 10.89 45.32 -17.20
N ASP A 248 9.83 45.75 -17.89
CA ASP A 248 9.88 46.08 -19.32
C ASP A 248 10.51 47.45 -19.64
N HIS A 249 10.99 48.17 -18.62
CA HIS A 249 11.62 49.46 -18.81
C HIS A 249 13.03 49.36 -19.44
N ALA A 250 13.05 49.40 -20.77
CA ALA A 250 14.11 49.86 -21.66
C ALA A 250 15.48 50.18 -21.01
N ASN A 251 16.30 49.16 -20.79
CA ASN A 251 17.76 49.30 -20.84
C ASN A 251 18.44 47.95 -21.15
N ALA A 252 18.97 47.86 -22.35
CA ALA A 252 19.73 46.73 -22.86
C ALA A 252 21.13 46.65 -22.21
N ALA A 253 21.27 46.01 -21.04
CA ALA A 253 22.59 45.57 -20.52
C ALA A 253 22.50 44.64 -19.30
N PHE A 254 21.81 43.50 -19.36
CA PHE A 254 22.07 42.39 -18.42
C PHE A 254 22.00 41.05 -19.16
N ARG A 255 23.19 40.56 -19.56
CA ARG A 255 23.39 39.14 -19.87
C ARG A 255 23.72 38.42 -18.57
N THR A 256 23.25 37.18 -18.48
CA THR A 256 23.59 36.15 -17.51
C THR A 256 25.01 36.28 -16.95
N ARG A 257 25.14 36.31 -15.61
CA ARG A 257 26.42 36.10 -14.94
C ARG A 257 26.20 35.38 -13.62
N ASP A 258 26.80 34.20 -13.50
CA ASP A 258 27.04 33.48 -12.24
C ASP A 258 27.41 34.44 -11.10
N VAL A 259 26.77 34.29 -9.94
CA VAL A 259 27.20 34.98 -8.71
C VAL A 259 27.25 34.02 -7.53
N SER A 260 28.26 33.15 -7.53
CA SER A 260 28.82 32.65 -6.27
C SER A 260 29.66 33.77 -5.63
N ASN A 261 29.33 34.16 -4.39
CA ASN A 261 30.02 35.12 -3.51
C ASN A 261 29.95 36.63 -3.83
N VAL A 262 28.92 37.32 -3.33
CA VAL A 262 29.03 38.70 -2.80
C VAL A 262 28.06 38.86 -1.61
N GLY A 263 28.57 39.40 -0.50
CA GLY A 263 27.88 39.48 0.79
C GLY A 263 26.63 40.37 0.84
N CYS A 264 25.74 40.00 1.77
CA CYS A 264 24.52 40.70 2.14
C CYS A 264 24.75 42.17 2.55
N SER A 265 23.92 43.09 2.02
CA SER A 265 23.45 44.25 2.80
C SER A 265 22.13 44.86 2.26
N ALA A 266 21.09 44.66 3.08
CA ALA A 266 19.89 45.50 3.33
C ALA A 266 18.88 45.83 2.19
N GLY A 267 17.88 44.96 2.05
CA GLY A 267 16.52 45.26 1.58
C GLY A 267 15.61 44.06 1.82
N ARG A 268 14.78 44.10 2.87
CA ARG A 268 14.11 42.92 3.47
C ARG A 268 13.02 42.31 2.59
N SER A 269 13.25 41.12 2.04
CA SER A 269 12.19 40.12 1.81
C SER A 269 11.93 39.42 3.14
N ARG A 270 10.81 39.73 3.80
CA ARG A 270 10.37 38.96 4.98
C ARG A 270 9.55 37.77 4.48
N PHE A 271 10.04 36.56 4.74
CA PHE A 271 9.14 35.43 4.96
C PHE A 271 8.33 35.76 6.21
N SER A 272 7.04 36.03 6.08
CA SER A 272 6.17 35.93 7.25
C SER A 272 5.95 34.45 7.52
N ALA A 273 6.65 33.92 8.52
CA ALA A 273 6.24 32.71 9.21
C ALA A 273 4.89 33.00 9.86
N GLY A 274 3.80 32.57 9.22
CA GLY A 274 2.47 32.61 9.79
C GLY A 274 2.19 31.31 10.52
N GLY A 275 2.41 31.29 11.84
CA GLY A 275 1.74 30.43 12.83
C GLY A 275 1.94 28.90 12.75
N PRO A 276 1.89 28.19 13.90
CA PRO A 276 1.94 26.73 13.93
C PRO A 276 0.59 26.14 13.49
N GLY A 277 0.62 25.16 12.59
CA GLY A 277 -0.53 24.34 12.20
C GLY A 277 -0.95 24.48 10.73
N GLY A 278 -0.57 23.50 9.90
CA GLY A 278 -1.11 23.29 8.55
C GLY A 278 -0.09 22.77 7.53
N PRO A 279 -0.50 21.89 6.59
CA PRO A 279 0.37 21.27 5.60
C PRO A 279 1.03 22.32 4.70
N THR A 280 2.27 22.06 4.29
CA THR A 280 3.15 22.94 3.52
C THR A 280 2.52 23.47 2.21
N ASP A 281 1.83 24.60 2.30
CA ASP A 281 1.49 25.47 1.17
C ASP A 281 2.67 26.43 0.93
N HIS A 282 3.39 26.27 -0.19
CA HIS A 282 4.40 27.25 -0.61
C HIS A 282 3.70 28.48 -1.22
N ALA A 283 3.66 29.59 -0.49
CA ALA A 283 3.22 30.89 -1.03
C ALA A 283 4.43 31.69 -1.54
N LEU A 284 4.39 32.17 -2.79
CA LEU A 284 5.30 33.20 -3.28
C LEU A 284 4.70 34.56 -2.89
N ALA A 285 5.37 35.29 -1.99
CA ALA A 285 4.99 36.64 -1.59
C ALA A 285 6.03 37.66 -2.07
N THR A 286 5.73 38.42 -3.11
CA THR A 286 6.53 39.60 -3.48
C THR A 286 5.97 40.82 -2.76
N THR A 287 6.67 41.31 -1.73
CA THR A 287 6.39 42.61 -1.12
C THR A 287 7.48 43.59 -1.52
N HIS A 288 7.14 44.61 -2.30
CA HIS A 288 8.04 45.72 -2.57
C HIS A 288 7.60 46.95 -1.77
N SER A 289 8.56 47.55 -1.05
CA SER A 289 8.44 48.90 -0.51
C SER A 289 9.43 49.80 -1.24
N LEU A 290 8.96 50.77 -2.02
CA LEU A 290 9.26 52.21 -1.85
C LEU A 290 8.64 53.09 -2.97
N SER A 291 7.77 53.99 -2.50
CA SER A 291 7.50 55.40 -2.83
C SER A 291 7.02 55.89 -4.24
N THR A 292 5.80 56.44 -4.19
CA THR A 292 5.20 57.63 -4.87
C THR A 292 4.31 57.55 -6.12
N THR A 293 3.98 56.39 -6.68
CA THR A 293 2.73 56.28 -7.49
C THR A 293 1.98 54.98 -7.16
N ALA A 294 0.68 55.13 -6.90
CA ALA A 294 -0.15 54.20 -6.12
C ALA A 294 -0.65 52.98 -6.90
N TRP A 295 0.25 52.10 -7.35
CA TRP A 295 -0.11 50.78 -7.88
C TRP A 295 1.00 49.76 -7.57
N ALA A 296 0.93 49.12 -6.40
CA ALA A 296 1.80 47.98 -6.07
C ALA A 296 0.90 46.76 -5.85
N ALA A 297 0.72 45.97 -6.91
CA ALA A 297 -0.06 44.74 -6.84
C ALA A 297 0.66 43.74 -5.92
N SER A 298 -0.02 43.31 -4.85
CA SER A 298 0.38 42.14 -4.07
C SER A 298 -0.39 40.94 -4.64
N VAL A 299 0.16 40.31 -5.68
CA VAL A 299 -0.30 38.97 -6.05
C VAL A 299 0.35 38.00 -5.08
N VAL A 300 -0.42 37.56 -4.09
CA VAL A 300 -0.03 36.45 -3.22
C VAL A 300 -0.85 35.25 -3.70
N ALA A 301 -0.20 34.26 -4.30
CA ALA A 301 -0.84 33.00 -4.63
C ALA A 301 -0.64 32.02 -3.47
N LYS A 302 -1.74 31.52 -2.89
CA LYS A 302 -1.69 30.63 -1.72
C LYS A 302 -1.68 29.14 -2.11
N ARG A 303 -2.30 28.80 -3.25
CA ARG A 303 -2.30 27.45 -3.85
C ARG A 303 -2.21 27.55 -5.36
N PHE A 304 -1.24 26.87 -5.95
CA PHE A 304 -1.24 26.55 -7.37
C PHE A 304 -1.70 25.10 -7.54
N GLY A 305 -2.96 24.90 -7.92
CA GLY A 305 -3.49 23.60 -8.32
C GLY A 305 -3.12 23.25 -9.77
N ILE A 306 -1.88 23.54 -10.19
CA ILE A 306 -1.45 23.37 -11.58
C ILE A 306 -0.38 22.28 -11.63
N PRO A 307 -0.66 21.08 -12.18
CA PRO A 307 0.38 20.14 -12.54
C PRO A 307 1.31 20.76 -13.59
N LYS A 308 2.48 20.18 -13.83
CA LYS A 308 3.38 20.58 -14.95
C LYS A 308 2.71 20.54 -16.36
N ASN A 309 1.42 20.20 -16.45
CA ASN A 309 0.61 20.04 -17.64
C ASN A 309 -0.76 20.71 -17.45
N ILE A 310 -1.07 21.71 -18.26
CA ILE A 310 -2.36 22.43 -18.24
C ILE A 310 -3.39 21.77 -19.19
N LEU A 311 -2.94 21.04 -20.21
CA LEU A 311 -3.81 20.48 -21.24
C LEU A 311 -4.53 19.22 -20.72
N GLY A 312 -5.85 19.33 -20.54
CA GLY A 312 -6.72 18.27 -20.03
C GLY A 312 -7.46 18.63 -18.74
N HIS A 313 -7.15 19.77 -18.13
CA HIS A 313 -7.88 20.25 -16.96
C HIS A 313 -9.18 20.96 -17.33
N GLN A 314 -10.26 20.59 -16.65
CA GLN A 314 -11.58 21.18 -16.85
C GLN A 314 -11.66 22.64 -16.38
N LYS A 315 -10.77 23.10 -15.48
CA LYS A 315 -10.71 24.49 -14.98
C LYS A 315 -9.31 24.84 -14.49
N ILE A 316 -8.89 26.09 -14.67
CA ILE A 316 -7.78 26.69 -13.92
C ILE A 316 -8.35 27.67 -12.91
N THR A 317 -7.85 27.64 -11.68
CA THR A 317 -8.23 28.60 -10.63
C THR A 317 -6.98 29.22 -10.01
N LEU A 318 -7.07 30.51 -9.68
CA LEU A 318 -6.02 31.25 -8.97
C LEU A 318 -6.61 31.89 -7.71
N ASP A 319 -6.03 31.60 -6.56
CA ASP A 319 -6.37 32.32 -5.33
C ASP A 319 -5.61 33.65 -5.29
N VAL A 320 -6.34 34.77 -5.28
CA VAL A 320 -5.79 36.13 -5.19
C VAL A 320 -6.37 36.87 -4.00
N TYR A 321 -5.58 37.75 -3.40
CA TYR A 321 -6.08 38.67 -2.38
C TYR A 321 -6.58 39.96 -3.05
N GLY A 322 -7.88 40.23 -2.94
CA GLY A 322 -8.50 41.38 -3.61
C GLY A 322 -8.11 42.72 -3.00
N ASP A 323 -8.12 43.77 -3.83
CA ASP A 323 -7.73 45.13 -3.46
C ASP A 323 -8.81 46.13 -3.92
N PRO A 324 -9.44 46.88 -3.00
CA PRO A 324 -10.39 47.95 -3.34
C PRO A 324 -9.85 49.01 -4.29
N ALA A 325 -8.53 49.19 -4.35
CA ALA A 325 -7.91 50.09 -5.31
C ALA A 325 -7.95 49.55 -6.75
N ALA A 326 -8.12 48.24 -6.98
CA ALA A 326 -8.03 47.56 -8.28
C ALA A 326 -9.23 47.75 -9.23
N THR A 327 -9.94 48.88 -9.12
CA THR A 327 -11.06 49.20 -10.01
C THR A 327 -10.57 49.27 -11.47
N ASN A 328 -11.24 48.54 -12.38
CA ASN A 328 -10.91 48.42 -13.82
C ASN A 328 -9.55 47.76 -14.14
N LYS A 329 -9.06 46.86 -13.27
CA LYS A 329 -7.88 46.05 -13.55
C LYS A 329 -8.24 44.62 -13.92
N ASN A 330 -7.42 44.03 -14.79
CA ASN A 330 -7.54 42.62 -15.16
C ASN A 330 -6.29 41.85 -14.72
N LEU A 331 -6.48 40.62 -14.26
CA LEU A 331 -5.47 39.57 -14.30
C LEU A 331 -5.42 39.00 -15.71
N TRP A 332 -4.24 38.68 -16.21
CA TRP A 332 -4.07 37.97 -17.46
C TRP A 332 -3.15 36.77 -17.32
N VAL A 333 -3.43 35.75 -18.13
CA VAL A 333 -2.57 34.57 -18.32
C VAL A 333 -2.32 34.43 -19.81
N GLY A 334 -1.06 34.33 -20.23
CA GLY A 334 -0.72 34.23 -21.63
C GLY A 334 0.25 33.10 -21.97
N LEU A 335 0.19 32.68 -23.23
CA LEU A 335 1.02 31.65 -23.85
C LEU A 335 1.91 32.31 -24.90
N ILE A 336 3.16 31.86 -25.00
CA ILE A 336 4.15 32.31 -25.98
C ILE A 336 4.69 31.08 -26.72
N ASP A 337 4.63 31.11 -28.05
CA ASP A 337 5.28 30.09 -28.89
C ASP A 337 6.75 30.41 -29.16
N ALA A 338 7.46 29.47 -29.77
CA ALA A 338 8.91 29.59 -30.02
C ALA A 338 9.29 30.77 -30.92
N ASP A 339 8.36 31.36 -31.66
CA ASP A 339 8.61 32.54 -32.49
C ASP A 339 8.30 33.87 -31.79
N GLY A 340 7.74 33.80 -30.58
CA GLY A 340 7.42 34.94 -29.72
C GLY A 340 5.97 35.42 -29.87
N THR A 341 5.13 34.73 -30.64
CA THR A 341 3.70 35.06 -30.78
C THR A 341 2.98 34.78 -29.46
N TYR A 342 2.20 35.77 -29.01
CA TYR A 342 1.60 35.80 -27.67
C TYR A 342 0.07 35.81 -27.72
N PHE A 343 -0.56 34.98 -26.89
CA PHE A 343 -2.01 34.97 -26.66
C PHE A 343 -2.30 35.13 -25.17
N ALA A 344 -3.36 35.87 -24.78
CA ALA A 344 -3.74 36.06 -23.38
C ALA A 344 -5.24 35.95 -23.11
N VAL A 345 -5.59 35.33 -21.99
CA VAL A 345 -6.94 35.40 -21.39
C VAL A 345 -6.90 36.41 -20.26
N THR A 346 -7.92 37.28 -20.19
CA THR A 346 -8.05 38.30 -19.14
C THR A 346 -9.30 38.07 -18.30
N VAL A 347 -9.19 38.27 -16.99
CA VAL A 347 -10.31 38.25 -16.03
C VAL A 347 -10.21 39.45 -15.10
N ALA A 348 -11.34 39.98 -14.64
CA ALA A 348 -11.34 41.14 -13.75
C ALA A 348 -10.66 40.80 -12.41
N PHE A 349 -9.84 41.73 -11.90
CA PHE A 349 -9.20 41.58 -10.61
C PHE A 349 -10.20 41.83 -9.47
N PRO A 350 -10.23 41.01 -8.40
CA PRO A 350 -11.17 41.21 -7.30
C PRO A 350 -10.95 42.54 -6.56
N THR A 351 -12.02 43.33 -6.41
CA THR A 351 -12.00 44.64 -5.74
C THR A 351 -12.40 44.58 -4.26
N SER A 352 -12.78 43.41 -3.74
CA SER A 352 -13.07 43.23 -2.31
C SER A 352 -11.81 42.83 -1.55
N THR A 353 -11.50 43.49 -0.43
CA THR A 353 -10.45 43.02 0.50
C THR A 353 -10.77 41.62 1.00
N GLY A 354 -9.94 40.64 0.65
CA GLY A 354 -10.08 39.25 1.07
C GLY A 354 -9.57 38.26 0.03
N TRP A 355 -9.29 37.03 0.47
CA TRP A 355 -8.93 35.93 -0.42
C TRP A 355 -10.11 35.55 -1.31
N THR A 356 -9.88 35.55 -2.62
CA THR A 356 -10.87 35.21 -3.63
C THR A 356 -10.25 34.25 -4.62
N THR A 357 -10.90 33.11 -4.84
CA THR A 357 -10.55 32.20 -5.94
C THR A 357 -11.13 32.75 -7.24
N VAL A 358 -10.26 33.08 -8.18
CA VAL A 358 -10.63 33.51 -9.53
C VAL A 358 -10.61 32.29 -10.45
N ASP A 359 -11.77 31.95 -11.01
CA ASP A 359 -11.89 30.93 -12.05
C ASP A 359 -11.51 31.55 -13.38
N LEU A 360 -10.46 30.98 -13.96
CA LEU A 360 -9.85 31.39 -15.21
C LEU A 360 -10.51 30.69 -16.41
N GLY A 361 -11.39 29.72 -16.16
CA GLY A 361 -12.15 28.96 -17.16
C GLY A 361 -11.47 27.66 -17.58
N PRO A 362 -12.14 26.84 -18.43
CA PRO A 362 -11.57 25.62 -18.98
C PRO A 362 -10.48 25.93 -19.99
N THR A 363 -9.42 25.13 -19.98
CA THR A 363 -8.26 25.26 -20.88
C THR A 363 -8.64 25.12 -22.36
N SER A 364 -9.73 24.41 -22.66
CA SER A 364 -10.32 24.31 -23.99
C SER A 364 -10.85 25.65 -24.51
N THR A 365 -11.45 26.50 -23.66
CA THR A 365 -11.95 27.82 -24.10
C THR A 365 -10.83 28.81 -24.41
N TRP A 366 -9.66 28.62 -23.81
CA TRP A 366 -8.46 29.41 -24.10
C TRP A 366 -7.88 29.06 -25.47
N LEU A 367 -7.95 27.78 -25.82
CA LEU A 367 -7.57 27.24 -27.12
C LEU A 367 -8.57 27.59 -28.24
N GLU A 368 -9.85 27.79 -27.89
CA GLU A 368 -10.90 28.25 -28.81
C GLU A 368 -10.90 29.77 -29.02
N GLN A 369 -10.63 30.59 -27.99
CA GLN A 369 -10.52 32.05 -28.14
C GLN A 369 -9.26 32.48 -28.93
N SER A 370 -8.19 31.68 -28.87
CA SER A 370 -7.01 31.81 -29.75
C SER A 370 -7.27 31.28 -31.17
N ALA A 371 -8.34 30.49 -31.37
CA ALA A 371 -8.80 30.06 -32.69
C ALA A 371 -9.63 31.17 -33.36
N GLY A 372 -8.99 32.29 -33.70
CA GLY A 372 -9.60 33.31 -34.56
C GLY A 372 -9.25 34.76 -34.26
N SER A 373 -8.47 35.05 -33.23
CA SER A 373 -8.12 36.43 -32.83
C SER A 373 -6.71 36.88 -33.26
N GLU A 374 -5.74 35.97 -33.36
CA GLU A 374 -4.36 36.26 -33.81
C GLU A 374 -3.91 35.22 -34.83
N ALA A 375 -3.58 35.64 -36.06
CA ALA A 375 -3.09 34.75 -37.09
C ALA A 375 -1.59 34.47 -36.87
N GLY A 376 -1.22 33.27 -36.42
CA GLY A 376 0.20 32.87 -36.37
C GLY A 376 0.61 31.90 -35.27
N LEU A 377 -0.15 31.81 -34.16
CA LEU A 377 0.26 31.01 -33.00
C LEU A 377 0.43 29.50 -33.34
N ASP A 378 1.66 29.00 -33.30
CA ASP A 378 1.95 27.57 -33.49
C ASP A 378 1.77 26.81 -32.18
N ARG A 379 0.58 26.21 -32.07
CA ARG A 379 0.12 25.44 -30.91
C ARG A 379 0.98 24.21 -30.61
N SER A 380 1.77 23.74 -31.57
CA SER A 380 2.67 22.60 -31.40
C SER A 380 4.02 22.99 -30.78
N ASN A 381 4.24 24.28 -30.58
CA ASN A 381 5.55 24.83 -30.21
C ASN A 381 5.45 25.94 -29.14
N ILE A 382 4.52 25.79 -28.18
CA ILE A 382 4.44 26.67 -27.01
C ILE A 382 5.67 26.43 -26.12
N VAL A 383 6.43 27.48 -25.85
CA VAL A 383 7.69 27.40 -25.09
C VAL A 383 7.61 28.09 -23.73
N GLU A 384 6.70 29.04 -23.56
CA GLU A 384 6.59 29.86 -22.34
C GLU A 384 5.12 30.16 -22.01
N TRP A 385 4.81 30.29 -20.72
CA TRP A 385 3.58 30.93 -20.25
C TRP A 385 3.92 32.03 -19.24
N ARG A 386 3.04 33.04 -19.17
CA ARG A 386 3.16 34.20 -18.30
C ARG A 386 1.87 34.47 -17.57
N ILE A 387 1.97 34.99 -16.35
CA ILE A 387 0.85 35.58 -15.62
C ILE A 387 1.22 37.02 -15.29
N GLY A 388 0.27 37.94 -15.45
CA GLY A 388 0.44 39.33 -15.06
C GLY A 388 -0.86 40.06 -14.79
N MET A 389 -0.77 41.35 -14.51
CA MET A 389 -1.91 42.25 -14.35
C MET A 389 -1.81 43.40 -15.35
N GLN A 390 -2.95 43.82 -15.91
CA GLN A 390 -3.04 44.94 -16.85
C GLN A 390 -4.17 45.90 -16.47
N ASN A 391 -3.96 47.18 -16.78
CA ASN A 391 -5.00 48.20 -16.68
C ASN A 391 -5.94 48.14 -17.89
N GLN A 392 -7.27 48.20 -17.71
CA GLN A 392 -8.16 48.37 -18.85
C GLN A 392 -7.83 49.70 -19.56
N GLY A 393 -7.44 49.61 -20.84
CA GLY A 393 -7.31 50.77 -21.73
C GLY A 393 -5.91 51.37 -21.89
N ALA A 394 -4.83 50.74 -21.40
CA ALA A 394 -3.46 51.20 -21.65
C ALA A 394 -2.63 50.10 -22.34
N ASN A 395 -2.27 50.33 -23.60
CA ASN A 395 -1.31 49.48 -24.34
C ASN A 395 0.15 49.72 -23.93
N THR A 396 0.44 50.52 -22.90
CA THR A 396 1.81 50.98 -22.59
C THR A 396 2.06 51.25 -21.10
N GLY A 397 1.50 50.46 -20.17
CA GLY A 397 1.66 50.72 -18.75
C GLY A 397 1.90 49.46 -17.90
N GLY A 398 3.17 49.24 -17.56
CA GLY A 398 3.66 48.43 -16.42
C GLY A 398 3.08 47.03 -16.31
N SER A 399 3.65 46.09 -17.05
CA SER A 399 3.34 44.66 -16.90
C SER A 399 4.36 44.01 -15.96
N PHE A 400 3.93 43.52 -14.80
CA PHE A 400 4.74 42.59 -14.01
C PHE A 400 4.45 41.18 -14.49
N ALA A 401 5.48 40.46 -14.94
CA ALA A 401 5.37 39.08 -15.42
C ALA A 401 6.21 38.14 -14.56
N VAL A 402 5.64 37.00 -14.18
CA VAL A 402 6.40 35.85 -13.68
C VAL A 402 6.56 34.88 -14.84
N ALA A 403 7.81 34.72 -15.31
CA ALA A 403 8.18 33.79 -16.38
C ALA A 403 8.71 32.48 -15.80
N TYR A 404 8.34 31.34 -16.41
CA TYR A 404 8.81 30.02 -16.02
C TYR A 404 9.57 29.37 -17.19
N ASP A 405 10.89 29.27 -17.09
CA ASP A 405 11.78 28.83 -18.19
C ASP A 405 11.91 27.31 -18.39
N ASN A 406 11.09 26.48 -17.72
CA ASN A 406 11.29 25.02 -17.68
C ASN A 406 10.26 24.17 -18.44
N LEU A 407 9.66 24.69 -19.51
CA LEU A 407 8.87 23.86 -20.45
C LEU A 407 9.74 23.48 -21.66
N ARG A 408 10.37 22.30 -21.60
CA ARG A 408 10.86 21.66 -22.83
C ARG A 408 9.64 21.29 -23.69
N ALA A 409 9.65 21.74 -24.94
CA ALA A 409 8.65 21.43 -25.95
C ALA A 409 8.20 19.97 -25.84
N ILE A 410 6.92 19.78 -25.48
CA ILE A 410 6.29 18.48 -25.59
C ILE A 410 6.18 18.22 -27.08
N GLY A 411 6.95 17.24 -27.58
CA GLY A 411 6.83 16.83 -28.97
C GLY A 411 5.36 16.52 -29.31
N SER A 412 5.01 16.60 -30.59
CA SER A 412 3.72 16.15 -31.06
C SER A 412 3.41 14.75 -30.52
N PHE A 413 2.12 14.46 -30.27
CA PHE A 413 1.66 13.15 -29.79
C PHE A 413 0.83 12.43 -30.83
N GLN A 414 0.72 11.12 -30.70
CA GLN A 414 -0.21 10.27 -31.43
C GLN A 414 -1.33 9.84 -30.49
N ASN A 415 -2.58 10.13 -30.84
CA ASN A 415 -3.73 9.60 -30.12
C ASN A 415 -4.14 8.23 -30.68
N VAL A 416 -4.39 7.30 -29.78
CA VAL A 416 -4.92 5.97 -30.06
C VAL A 416 -6.18 5.80 -29.22
N THR A 417 -7.26 5.32 -29.83
CA THR A 417 -8.49 4.93 -29.12
C THR A 417 -8.67 3.43 -29.25
N TYR A 418 -9.23 2.81 -28.23
CA TYR A 418 -9.43 1.37 -28.21
C TYR A 418 -10.91 1.02 -28.11
N THR A 419 -11.28 -0.10 -28.71
CA THR A 419 -12.63 -0.66 -28.62
C THR A 419 -12.66 -1.72 -27.54
N GLU A 420 -13.68 -1.67 -26.66
CA GLU A 420 -13.92 -2.72 -25.68
C GLU A 420 -14.33 -4.02 -26.40
N SER A 421 -13.74 -5.15 -26.01
CA SER A 421 -14.16 -6.45 -26.52
C SER A 421 -15.54 -6.84 -26.02
N ALA A 422 -16.34 -7.48 -26.88
CA ALA A 422 -17.59 -8.11 -26.46
C ALA A 422 -17.38 -9.42 -25.68
N SER A 423 -16.19 -10.02 -25.78
CA SER A 423 -15.88 -11.31 -25.17
C SER A 423 -15.74 -11.23 -23.64
N ASP A 424 -15.97 -12.37 -22.97
CA ASP A 424 -15.45 -12.57 -21.63
C ASP A 424 -13.92 -12.62 -21.69
N VAL A 425 -13.28 -12.02 -20.68
CA VAL A 425 -11.83 -11.90 -20.58
C VAL A 425 -11.41 -12.57 -19.28
N PRO A 426 -11.01 -13.86 -19.33
CA PRO A 426 -10.63 -14.62 -18.16
C PRO A 426 -9.32 -14.10 -17.59
N ASN A 427 -9.42 -13.29 -16.53
CA ASN A 427 -8.29 -12.79 -15.77
C ASN A 427 -8.20 -13.48 -14.38
N PRO A 428 -7.00 -13.52 -13.77
CA PRO A 428 -6.82 -14.04 -12.42
C PRO A 428 -7.70 -13.37 -11.35
N GLU A 429 -8.01 -14.08 -10.27
CA GLU A 429 -8.76 -13.60 -9.09
C GLU A 429 -10.16 -13.02 -9.34
N ARG A 430 -10.78 -13.27 -10.50
CA ARG A 430 -12.13 -12.81 -10.80
C ARG A 430 -12.95 -13.84 -11.57
N GLY A 431 -14.25 -13.57 -11.67
CA GLY A 431 -15.14 -14.29 -12.57
C GLY A 431 -15.66 -15.60 -11.97
N VAL A 432 -15.95 -16.57 -12.82
CA VAL A 432 -16.48 -17.85 -12.36
C VAL A 432 -15.40 -18.73 -11.74
N PHE A 433 -15.76 -19.48 -10.71
CA PHE A 433 -14.93 -20.57 -10.19
C PHE A 433 -15.61 -21.93 -10.37
N ARG A 434 -14.77 -22.96 -10.45
CA ARG A 434 -15.17 -24.37 -10.55
C ARG A 434 -14.97 -25.10 -9.22
N TRP A 435 -15.72 -26.17 -8.99
CA TRP A 435 -15.49 -27.07 -7.87
C TRP A 435 -14.24 -27.95 -8.11
N GLY A 436 -13.21 -27.78 -7.29
CA GLY A 436 -11.95 -28.55 -7.33
C GLY A 436 -11.85 -29.67 -6.30
N GLY A 437 -12.80 -29.80 -5.38
CA GLY A 437 -12.77 -30.83 -4.34
C GLY A 437 -11.66 -30.66 -3.31
N ASP A 438 -11.31 -31.75 -2.63
CA ASP A 438 -10.17 -31.80 -1.71
C ASP A 438 -8.87 -31.63 -2.51
N ILE A 439 -8.03 -30.68 -2.11
CA ILE A 439 -6.76 -30.39 -2.79
C ILE A 439 -5.80 -31.59 -2.82
N THR A 440 -5.99 -32.56 -1.94
CA THR A 440 -5.20 -33.79 -1.90
C THR A 440 -5.61 -34.83 -2.94
N ASP A 441 -6.74 -34.63 -3.65
CA ASP A 441 -7.09 -35.44 -4.82
C ASP A 441 -6.32 -34.96 -6.06
N LEU A 442 -5.28 -35.72 -6.40
CA LEU A 442 -4.38 -35.39 -7.52
C LEU A 442 -4.93 -35.80 -8.89
N ASN A 443 -6.16 -36.32 -8.97
CA ASN A 443 -6.79 -36.75 -10.23
C ASN A 443 -7.72 -35.69 -10.85
N ILE A 444 -7.85 -34.53 -10.22
CA ILE A 444 -8.71 -33.45 -10.69
C ILE A 444 -8.13 -32.83 -11.98
N ASP A 445 -8.94 -32.79 -13.04
CA ASP A 445 -8.56 -32.19 -14.33
C ASP A 445 -8.75 -30.67 -14.34
N TYR A 446 -7.84 -29.97 -13.67
CA TYR A 446 -7.79 -28.51 -13.63
C TYR A 446 -7.60 -27.87 -15.02
N GLN A 447 -6.99 -28.58 -15.98
CA GLN A 447 -6.79 -28.06 -17.34
C GLN A 447 -8.13 -27.87 -18.05
N SER A 448 -9.08 -28.79 -17.87
CA SER A 448 -10.43 -28.64 -18.40
C SER A 448 -11.12 -27.38 -17.90
N PHE A 449 -10.91 -27.01 -16.63
CA PHE A 449 -11.50 -25.81 -16.03
C PHE A 449 -10.96 -24.53 -16.68
N ALA A 450 -9.64 -24.44 -16.84
CA ALA A 450 -8.98 -23.32 -17.50
C ALA A 450 -9.40 -23.20 -18.98
N SER A 451 -9.48 -24.32 -19.69
CA SER A 451 -9.94 -24.34 -21.09
C SER A 451 -11.40 -23.92 -21.25
N GLY A 452 -12.22 -24.15 -20.22
CA GLY A 452 -13.61 -23.69 -20.14
C GLY A 452 -13.78 -22.22 -19.78
N GLY A 453 -12.69 -21.46 -19.62
CA GLY A 453 -12.70 -20.02 -19.33
C GLY A 453 -12.65 -19.65 -17.85
N ALA A 454 -12.52 -20.62 -16.93
CA ALA A 454 -12.33 -20.31 -15.53
C ALA A 454 -10.88 -19.89 -15.23
N ARG A 455 -10.70 -18.98 -14.27
CA ARG A 455 -9.40 -18.66 -13.68
C ARG A 455 -9.33 -18.91 -12.18
N LEU A 456 -10.46 -19.33 -11.62
CA LEU A 456 -10.62 -19.68 -10.22
C LEU A 456 -11.09 -21.12 -10.07
N VAL A 457 -10.63 -21.75 -9.01
CA VAL A 457 -11.11 -23.06 -8.54
C VAL A 457 -11.29 -23.01 -7.04
N TYR A 458 -12.30 -23.68 -6.51
CA TYR A 458 -12.50 -23.84 -5.09
C TYR A 458 -11.95 -25.17 -4.63
N ASN A 459 -11.12 -25.18 -3.59
CA ASN A 459 -10.55 -26.38 -3.01
C ASN A 459 -10.67 -26.39 -1.49
N ASP A 460 -11.02 -27.56 -0.97
CA ASP A 460 -10.95 -27.85 0.46
C ASP A 460 -9.57 -28.36 0.85
N ILE A 461 -9.13 -28.03 2.06
CA ILE A 461 -8.14 -28.79 2.83
C ILE A 461 -8.90 -29.48 3.95
N ARG A 462 -9.19 -30.78 3.79
CA ARG A 462 -9.92 -31.55 4.79
C ARG A 462 -9.00 -32.12 5.87
N LEU A 463 -9.29 -31.77 7.11
CA LEU A 463 -8.56 -32.22 8.29
C LEU A 463 -9.43 -33.06 9.24
N ASP A 464 -10.57 -33.53 8.77
CA ASP A 464 -11.58 -34.27 9.56
C ASP A 464 -11.05 -35.59 10.18
N ASN A 465 -9.95 -36.12 9.64
CA ASN A 465 -9.27 -37.32 10.17
C ASN A 465 -8.14 -37.00 11.17
N TYR A 466 -7.82 -35.72 11.39
CA TYR A 466 -6.67 -35.28 12.19
C TYR A 466 -7.07 -34.40 13.37
N THR A 467 -8.34 -34.36 13.77
CA THR A 467 -8.82 -33.49 14.87
C THR A 467 -8.13 -33.71 16.22
N SER A 468 -7.40 -34.84 16.38
CA SER A 468 -6.70 -35.23 17.61
C SER A 468 -5.26 -35.70 17.37
N SER A 469 -4.66 -35.38 16.23
CA SER A 469 -3.28 -35.73 15.87
C SER A 469 -2.69 -34.70 14.93
N THR A 470 -1.37 -34.59 14.82
CA THR A 470 -0.75 -33.74 13.78
C THR A 470 -1.08 -34.21 12.36
N ILE A 471 -0.96 -33.31 11.38
CA ILE A 471 -1.12 -33.63 9.94
C ILE A 471 0.07 -34.48 9.49
N PRO A 472 -0.14 -35.68 8.90
CA PRO A 472 0.95 -36.48 8.36
C PRO A 472 1.68 -35.76 7.22
N GLN A 473 3.01 -35.92 7.13
CA GLN A 473 3.82 -35.27 6.10
C GLN A 473 3.32 -35.58 4.67
N ALA A 474 2.90 -36.82 4.40
CA ALA A 474 2.36 -37.20 3.09
C ALA A 474 1.11 -36.40 2.68
N VAL A 475 0.31 -35.94 3.65
CA VAL A 475 -0.86 -35.07 3.38
C VAL A 475 -0.38 -33.66 2.99
N LEU A 476 0.61 -33.12 3.71
CA LEU A 476 1.23 -31.82 3.36
C LEU A 476 1.88 -31.85 1.97
N ASP A 477 2.51 -32.97 1.62
CA ASP A 477 3.12 -33.20 0.29
C ASP A 477 2.04 -33.27 -0.81
N ASN A 478 0.90 -33.91 -0.53
CA ASN A 478 -0.24 -33.94 -1.46
C ASN A 478 -0.89 -32.56 -1.63
N ILE A 479 -1.03 -31.77 -0.55
CA ILE A 479 -1.51 -30.38 -0.64
C ILE A 479 -0.57 -29.57 -1.55
N THR A 480 0.74 -29.69 -1.36
CA THR A 480 1.75 -29.05 -2.23
C THR A 480 1.60 -29.49 -3.69
N SER A 481 1.37 -30.77 -3.92
CA SER A 481 1.18 -31.33 -5.27
C SER A 481 -0.12 -30.83 -5.92
N GLY A 482 -1.20 -30.70 -5.16
CA GLY A 482 -2.47 -30.11 -5.64
C GLY A 482 -2.28 -28.66 -6.10
N PHE A 483 -1.60 -27.83 -5.32
CA PHE A 483 -1.25 -26.47 -5.74
C PHE A 483 -0.38 -26.45 -7.00
N ALA A 484 0.54 -27.41 -7.16
CA ALA A 484 1.34 -27.52 -8.38
C ALA A 484 0.48 -27.81 -9.64
N LEU A 485 -0.55 -28.65 -9.52
CA LEU A 485 -1.49 -28.92 -10.61
C LEU A 485 -2.32 -27.68 -10.98
N ILE A 486 -2.81 -26.94 -9.96
CA ILE A 486 -3.53 -25.68 -10.13
C ILE A 486 -2.64 -24.65 -10.84
N ARG A 487 -1.37 -24.56 -10.43
CA ARG A 487 -0.36 -23.69 -11.06
C ARG A 487 -0.13 -24.03 -12.53
N GLN A 488 -0.01 -25.32 -12.84
CA GLN A 488 0.18 -25.79 -14.21
C GLN A 488 -1.02 -25.49 -15.10
N ALA A 489 -2.23 -25.45 -14.54
CA ALA A 489 -3.46 -25.11 -15.28
C ALA A 489 -3.64 -23.60 -15.52
N GLY A 490 -2.84 -22.73 -14.90
CA GLY A 490 -3.05 -21.29 -15.01
C GLY A 490 -4.29 -20.83 -14.24
N LEU A 491 -4.58 -21.47 -13.11
CA LEU A 491 -5.67 -21.17 -12.20
C LEU A 491 -5.14 -20.61 -10.86
N LYS A 492 -6.03 -20.02 -10.07
CA LYS A 492 -5.83 -19.75 -8.65
C LYS A 492 -6.94 -20.36 -7.80
N SER A 493 -6.60 -20.77 -6.58
CA SER A 493 -7.48 -21.47 -5.65
C SER A 493 -8.13 -20.52 -4.65
N ILE A 494 -9.44 -20.63 -4.49
CA ILE A 494 -10.14 -20.29 -3.25
C ILE A 494 -9.97 -21.50 -2.33
N VAL A 495 -9.40 -21.30 -1.14
CA VAL A 495 -9.04 -22.40 -0.22
C VAL A 495 -9.89 -22.32 1.04
N ARG A 496 -10.47 -23.46 1.47
CA ARG A 496 -11.12 -23.59 2.77
C ARG A 496 -10.50 -24.72 3.58
N ILE A 497 -9.98 -24.42 4.77
CA ILE A 497 -9.53 -25.46 5.72
C ILE A 497 -10.73 -25.86 6.58
N LYS A 498 -11.11 -27.14 6.62
CA LYS A 498 -12.28 -27.60 7.40
C LYS A 498 -12.05 -28.95 8.10
N TYR A 499 -12.73 -29.12 9.23
CA TYR A 499 -12.72 -30.35 10.04
C TYR A 499 -14.01 -31.17 9.91
N ASN A 500 -15.05 -30.60 9.30
CA ASN A 500 -16.35 -31.22 9.25
C ASN A 500 -17.00 -31.00 7.87
N ASP A 501 -17.60 -32.07 7.33
CA ASP A 501 -18.34 -32.07 6.06
C ASP A 501 -19.79 -32.51 6.24
N THR A 502 -20.25 -32.54 7.50
CA THR A 502 -21.60 -32.94 7.88
C THR A 502 -22.24 -31.88 8.78
N ASP A 503 -23.52 -31.59 8.57
CA ASP A 503 -24.29 -30.77 9.50
C ASP A 503 -24.97 -31.65 10.56
N PRO A 504 -24.63 -31.47 11.84
CA PRO A 504 -25.28 -32.16 12.95
C PRO A 504 -26.79 -31.92 13.04
N SER A 505 -27.31 -30.84 12.44
CA SER A 505 -28.76 -30.62 12.34
C SER A 505 -29.46 -31.64 11.43
N GLN A 506 -28.76 -32.09 10.39
CA GLN A 506 -29.25 -33.08 9.42
C GLN A 506 -29.00 -34.52 9.88
N ASN A 507 -27.98 -34.71 10.73
CA ASN A 507 -27.71 -35.99 11.37
C ASN A 507 -27.29 -35.81 12.84
N PRO A 508 -28.25 -35.73 13.78
CA PRO A 508 -27.99 -35.50 15.20
C PRO A 508 -27.16 -36.60 15.88
N SER A 509 -27.01 -37.75 15.23
CA SER A 509 -26.21 -38.88 15.73
C SER A 509 -24.73 -38.79 15.37
N VAL A 510 -24.35 -37.88 14.48
CA VAL A 510 -22.96 -37.64 14.09
C VAL A 510 -22.46 -36.36 14.76
N PRO A 511 -21.55 -36.46 15.75
CA PRO A 511 -20.98 -35.29 16.41
C PRO A 511 -20.17 -34.43 15.42
N PRO A 512 -20.31 -33.08 15.41
CA PRO A 512 -19.48 -32.22 14.56
C PRO A 512 -18.00 -32.42 14.85
N LYS A 513 -17.20 -32.68 13.83
CA LYS A 513 -15.75 -32.88 14.00
C LYS A 513 -15.03 -31.53 14.05
N GLU A 514 -14.37 -31.22 15.17
CA GLU A 514 -13.51 -30.04 15.30
C GLU A 514 -12.23 -30.41 16.07
N ALA A 515 -11.11 -29.78 15.73
CA ALA A 515 -9.85 -29.93 16.46
C ALA A 515 -9.88 -29.14 17.79
N SER A 516 -9.13 -29.60 18.79
CA SER A 516 -8.86 -28.79 20.00
C SER A 516 -8.10 -27.51 19.64
N PRO A 517 -8.12 -26.44 20.47
CA PRO A 517 -7.33 -25.24 20.20
C PRO A 517 -5.84 -25.53 20.00
N THR A 518 -5.30 -26.51 20.76
CA THR A 518 -3.91 -26.97 20.62
C THR A 518 -3.64 -27.60 19.25
N TYR A 519 -4.49 -28.52 18.80
CA TYR A 519 -4.31 -29.17 17.50
C TYR A 519 -4.59 -28.20 16.34
N LEU A 520 -5.53 -27.28 16.49
CA LEU A 520 -5.78 -26.22 15.52
C LEU A 520 -4.52 -25.38 15.28
N VAL A 521 -3.87 -24.88 16.35
CA VAL A 521 -2.63 -24.11 16.22
C VAL A 521 -1.50 -24.96 15.62
N GLN A 522 -1.38 -26.22 16.02
CA GLN A 522 -0.40 -27.14 15.42
C GLN A 522 -0.65 -27.36 13.93
N HIS A 523 -1.89 -27.57 13.50
CA HIS A 523 -2.24 -27.72 12.09
C HIS A 523 -1.94 -26.46 11.28
N LEU A 524 -2.29 -25.28 11.81
CA LEU A 524 -1.97 -24.01 11.16
C LEU A 524 -0.45 -23.81 11.04
N ALA A 525 0.32 -24.15 12.08
CA ALA A 525 1.78 -24.11 12.03
C ALA A 525 2.37 -25.11 11.01
N GLN A 526 1.78 -26.30 10.86
CA GLN A 526 2.19 -27.27 9.84
C GLN A 526 1.82 -26.82 8.41
N LEU A 527 0.68 -26.15 8.25
CA LEU A 527 0.20 -25.66 6.95
C LEU A 527 0.90 -24.37 6.51
N GLN A 528 1.30 -23.49 7.44
CA GLN A 528 1.93 -22.21 7.14
C GLN A 528 3.05 -22.28 6.10
N PRO A 529 4.11 -23.12 6.25
CA PRO A 529 5.16 -23.19 5.24
C PRO A 529 4.68 -23.71 3.88
N VAL A 530 3.66 -24.58 3.86
CA VAL A 530 3.06 -25.11 2.61
C VAL A 530 2.25 -24.02 1.90
N LEU A 531 1.44 -23.27 2.65
CA LEU A 531 0.59 -22.21 2.12
C LEU A 531 1.43 -21.00 1.67
N GLU A 532 2.46 -20.63 2.42
CA GLU A 532 3.37 -19.53 2.05
C GLU A 532 4.14 -19.85 0.77
N ALA A 533 4.64 -21.08 0.63
CA ALA A 533 5.34 -21.53 -0.57
C ALA A 533 4.45 -21.60 -1.83
N ASN A 534 3.12 -21.69 -1.65
CA ASN A 534 2.15 -21.80 -2.74
C ASN A 534 1.17 -20.61 -2.82
N LYS A 535 1.45 -19.52 -2.11
CA LYS A 535 0.55 -18.37 -2.05
C LYS A 535 0.33 -17.72 -3.40
N ASP A 536 1.29 -17.86 -4.31
CA ASP A 536 1.23 -17.37 -5.70
C ASP A 536 -0.04 -17.84 -6.43
N VAL A 537 -0.50 -19.07 -6.15
CA VAL A 537 -1.72 -19.65 -6.73
C VAL A 537 -2.92 -19.70 -5.78
N ILE A 538 -2.86 -19.02 -4.63
CA ILE A 538 -4.01 -18.84 -3.74
C ILE A 538 -4.64 -17.49 -4.06
N ALA A 539 -5.92 -17.49 -4.44
CA ALA A 539 -6.70 -16.27 -4.65
C ALA A 539 -7.29 -15.77 -3.34
N TYR A 540 -7.94 -16.63 -2.55
CA TYR A 540 -8.64 -16.24 -1.34
C TYR A 540 -8.68 -17.39 -0.34
N PHE A 541 -8.74 -17.10 0.95
CA PHE A 541 -9.10 -18.09 1.96
C PHE A 541 -10.54 -17.86 2.39
N TYR A 542 -11.41 -18.85 2.24
CA TYR A 542 -12.65 -18.85 3.01
C TYR A 542 -12.31 -19.19 4.45
N ALA A 543 -12.79 -18.36 5.40
CA ALA A 543 -12.59 -18.57 6.82
C ALA A 543 -13.31 -19.85 7.23
N GLY A 544 -12.58 -20.96 7.22
CA GLY A 544 -13.10 -22.29 7.56
C GLY A 544 -13.01 -22.57 9.06
N ILE A 545 -12.60 -23.79 9.41
CA ILE A 545 -12.35 -24.28 10.78
C ILE A 545 -13.61 -24.50 11.62
N ILE A 546 -14.45 -23.49 11.77
CA ILE A 546 -15.58 -23.53 12.71
C ILE A 546 -16.77 -24.20 12.03
N GLY A 547 -17.28 -25.26 12.66
CA GLY A 547 -18.61 -25.77 12.37
C GLY A 547 -18.76 -26.61 11.11
N ALA A 548 -20.02 -26.91 10.76
CA ALA A 548 -20.37 -27.70 9.58
C ALA A 548 -19.86 -27.03 8.30
N TRP A 549 -19.17 -27.81 7.44
CA TRP A 549 -18.53 -27.34 6.21
C TRP A 549 -17.51 -26.20 6.38
N GLY A 550 -17.14 -25.86 7.62
CA GLY A 550 -16.33 -24.69 7.94
C GLY A 550 -17.09 -23.37 7.82
N GLU A 551 -18.43 -23.35 7.93
CA GLU A 551 -19.26 -22.16 7.68
C GLU A 551 -19.68 -21.38 8.93
N TRP A 552 -18.98 -21.62 10.04
CA TRP A 552 -19.14 -20.83 11.27
C TRP A 552 -20.52 -20.96 11.93
N HIS A 553 -21.12 -22.15 11.79
CA HIS A 553 -22.33 -22.58 12.48
C HIS A 553 -22.24 -24.07 12.88
N SER A 554 -23.07 -24.53 13.82
CA SER A 554 -23.07 -25.94 14.27
C SER A 554 -21.73 -26.41 14.89
N THR A 555 -21.16 -25.62 15.81
CA THR A 555 -19.87 -25.87 16.50
C THR A 555 -20.03 -26.40 17.94
N TYR A 556 -19.00 -27.04 18.50
CA TYR A 556 -18.98 -27.54 19.89
C TYR A 556 -18.56 -26.50 20.94
N TYR A 557 -17.94 -25.41 20.51
CA TYR A 557 -17.27 -24.46 21.42
C TYR A 557 -18.21 -23.48 22.10
N TYR A 558 -19.32 -23.13 21.46
CA TYR A 558 -20.29 -22.18 22.00
C TYR A 558 -21.71 -22.54 21.55
N ARG A 559 -22.72 -22.03 22.27
CA ARG A 559 -24.13 -22.30 21.97
C ARG A 559 -24.65 -21.40 20.87
N GLU A 560 -24.99 -21.97 19.72
CA GLU A 560 -25.76 -21.26 18.68
C GLU A 560 -27.25 -21.20 19.08
N PRO A 561 -27.98 -20.12 18.75
CA PRO A 561 -29.44 -20.08 18.86
C PRO A 561 -30.05 -21.28 18.12
N ASN A 562 -30.97 -21.99 18.77
CA ASN A 562 -31.69 -23.17 18.23
C ASN A 562 -30.86 -24.45 18.03
N THR A 563 -29.66 -24.56 18.62
CA THR A 563 -28.92 -25.84 18.71
C THR A 563 -28.96 -26.42 20.12
N SER A 564 -29.00 -27.76 20.23
CA SER A 564 -29.04 -28.50 21.50
C SER A 564 -27.65 -28.92 22.02
N TYR A 565 -26.58 -28.53 21.34
CA TYR A 565 -25.22 -28.99 21.61
C TYR A 565 -24.28 -27.79 21.81
N ALA A 566 -23.74 -27.63 23.02
CA ALA A 566 -22.67 -26.69 23.34
C ALA A 566 -21.87 -27.29 24.49
N VAL A 567 -20.69 -27.86 24.19
CA VAL A 567 -19.92 -28.62 25.19
C VAL A 567 -19.08 -27.68 26.06
N TYR A 568 -18.59 -26.57 25.51
CA TYR A 568 -17.66 -25.67 26.19
C TYR A 568 -18.27 -24.32 26.65
N ASN A 569 -19.45 -23.96 26.14
CA ASN A 569 -20.20 -22.75 26.52
C ASN A 569 -19.36 -21.45 26.57
N LEU A 570 -18.40 -21.29 25.65
CA LEU A 570 -17.64 -20.05 25.52
C LEU A 570 -18.54 -18.95 24.93
N PRO A 571 -18.30 -17.65 25.21
CA PRO A 571 -18.99 -16.61 24.48
C PRO A 571 -18.50 -16.60 23.02
N SER A 572 -19.44 -16.64 22.09
CA SER A 572 -19.21 -16.88 20.66
C SER A 572 -18.24 -15.87 20.02
N ALA A 573 -18.29 -14.62 20.46
CA ALA A 573 -17.36 -13.57 20.04
C ALA A 573 -15.90 -13.93 20.30
N TYR A 574 -15.56 -14.46 21.48
CA TYR A 574 -14.16 -14.77 21.84
C TYR A 574 -13.58 -15.90 21.00
N TRP A 575 -14.35 -16.97 20.79
CA TRP A 575 -13.86 -18.10 20.00
C TRP A 575 -13.66 -17.71 18.53
N ARG A 576 -14.65 -17.03 17.95
CA ARG A 576 -14.58 -16.51 16.58
C ARG A 576 -13.42 -15.55 16.37
N ARG A 577 -13.21 -14.62 17.32
CA ARG A 577 -12.08 -13.69 17.31
C ARG A 577 -10.76 -14.43 17.40
N TRP A 578 -10.62 -15.35 18.35
CA TRP A 578 -9.40 -16.14 18.51
C TRP A 578 -9.06 -16.91 17.23
N VAL A 579 -10.03 -17.57 16.59
CA VAL A 579 -9.81 -18.29 15.32
C VAL A 579 -9.36 -17.35 14.20
N ILE A 580 -10.00 -16.20 14.02
CA ILE A 580 -9.58 -15.23 12.99
C ILE A 580 -8.20 -14.67 13.27
N ASP A 581 -7.86 -14.38 14.53
CA ASP A 581 -6.51 -13.95 14.88
C ASP A 581 -5.49 -15.04 14.52
N GLN A 582 -5.77 -16.33 14.79
CA GLN A 582 -4.90 -17.42 14.34
C GLN A 582 -4.79 -17.49 12.82
N LEU A 583 -5.89 -17.34 12.08
CA LEU A 583 -5.86 -17.33 10.62
C LEU A 583 -5.02 -16.15 10.09
N LEU A 584 -5.15 -14.96 10.67
CA LEU A 584 -4.36 -13.78 10.29
C LEU A 584 -2.87 -13.95 10.60
N THR A 585 -2.51 -14.67 11.66
CA THR A 585 -1.13 -15.00 12.05
C THR A 585 -0.49 -16.05 11.12
N TYR A 586 -1.18 -17.14 10.82
CA TYR A 586 -0.59 -18.30 10.13
C TYR A 586 -0.81 -18.33 8.63
N LEU A 587 -1.85 -17.67 8.10
CA LEU A 587 -2.08 -17.60 6.65
C LEU A 587 -1.26 -16.46 6.02
N PRO A 588 -0.86 -16.60 4.74
CA PRO A 588 -0.08 -15.59 4.02
C PRO A 588 -0.59 -14.16 4.21
N SER A 589 0.29 -13.26 4.62
CA SER A 589 -0.04 -11.88 5.00
C SER A 589 -0.59 -11.03 3.86
N ASP A 590 -0.27 -11.41 2.62
CA ASP A 590 -0.69 -10.76 1.39
C ASP A 590 -1.90 -11.44 0.72
N ARG A 591 -2.68 -12.24 1.47
CA ARG A 591 -3.94 -12.85 1.00
C ARG A 591 -5.11 -12.49 1.91
N PHE A 592 -6.30 -12.39 1.29
CA PHE A 592 -7.55 -12.12 2.01
C PHE A 592 -8.12 -13.38 2.65
N ILE A 593 -8.75 -13.18 3.81
CA ILE A 593 -9.58 -14.17 4.50
C ILE A 593 -11.03 -13.71 4.39
N LEU A 594 -11.94 -14.57 3.97
CA LEU A 594 -13.32 -14.21 3.65
C LEU A 594 -14.25 -14.85 4.68
N ILE A 595 -15.06 -14.03 5.33
CA ILE A 595 -16.06 -14.48 6.30
C ILE A 595 -17.46 -14.45 5.69
N ARG A 596 -18.35 -15.35 6.14
CA ARG A 596 -19.71 -15.39 5.58
C ARG A 596 -20.57 -14.21 6.01
N ARG A 597 -20.50 -13.84 7.28
CA ARG A 597 -21.51 -13.00 7.95
C ARG A 597 -20.96 -11.58 8.17
N PRO A 598 -21.52 -10.54 7.52
CA PRO A 598 -20.96 -9.19 7.57
C PRO A 598 -20.92 -8.56 8.96
N TRP A 599 -21.81 -8.97 9.87
CA TRP A 599 -21.86 -8.43 11.23
C TRP A 599 -20.63 -8.78 12.09
N PHE A 600 -19.79 -9.71 11.65
CA PHE A 600 -18.48 -9.91 12.29
C PHE A 600 -17.50 -8.76 12.02
N LYS A 601 -17.78 -7.84 11.09
CA LYS A 601 -16.95 -6.63 10.88
C LYS A 601 -17.54 -5.36 11.46
N ASP A 602 -18.81 -5.36 11.87
CA ASP A 602 -19.48 -4.14 12.29
C ASP A 602 -20.31 -4.35 13.57
N PRO A 603 -19.95 -3.70 14.69
CA PRO A 603 -20.65 -3.84 15.96
C PRO A 603 -22.09 -3.34 15.91
N ALA A 604 -22.48 -2.54 14.91
CA ALA A 604 -23.86 -2.11 14.71
C ALA A 604 -24.82 -3.29 14.45
N PHE A 605 -24.31 -4.43 13.99
CA PHE A 605 -25.13 -5.59 13.61
C PHE A 605 -24.96 -6.81 14.52
N GLY A 606 -24.10 -6.72 15.55
CA GLY A 606 -23.91 -7.79 16.52
C GLY A 606 -22.85 -7.47 17.57
N SER A 607 -23.00 -8.03 18.77
CA SER A 607 -22.01 -7.94 19.86
C SER A 607 -20.70 -8.67 19.57
N ASP A 608 -20.67 -9.47 18.50
CA ASP A 608 -19.58 -10.39 18.15
C ASP A 608 -18.69 -9.81 17.05
N ALA A 609 -18.74 -8.49 16.83
CA ALA A 609 -17.87 -7.84 15.87
C ALA A 609 -16.39 -8.02 16.25
N LEU A 610 -15.62 -8.49 15.29
CA LEU A 610 -14.20 -8.77 15.43
C LEU A 610 -13.41 -7.49 15.63
N TRP A 611 -13.72 -6.41 14.90
CA TRP A 611 -13.07 -5.10 15.05
C TRP A 611 -14.09 -3.99 15.35
N PRO A 612 -14.56 -3.86 16.60
CA PRO A 612 -15.56 -2.86 16.96
C PRO A 612 -15.07 -1.44 16.67
N GLY A 613 -15.76 -0.74 15.76
CA GLY A 613 -15.47 0.66 15.42
C GLY A 613 -14.38 0.84 14.36
N GLU A 614 -13.74 -0.23 13.89
CA GLU A 614 -12.80 -0.16 12.77
C GLU A 614 -13.51 -0.47 11.45
N ARG A 615 -13.15 0.28 10.40
CA ARG A 615 -13.61 0.03 9.03
C ARG A 615 -12.42 0.14 8.09
N VAL A 616 -12.53 -0.50 6.93
CA VAL A 616 -11.55 -0.28 5.87
C VAL A 616 -11.79 1.11 5.28
N THR A 617 -10.74 1.91 5.24
CA THR A 617 -10.71 3.25 4.64
C THR A 617 -9.70 3.26 3.50
N GLU A 618 -9.67 4.30 2.66
CA GLU A 618 -8.64 4.42 1.61
C GLU A 618 -7.21 4.41 2.21
N GLU A 619 -7.05 4.89 3.44
CA GLU A 619 -5.77 4.93 4.17
C GLU A 619 -5.36 3.56 4.71
N THR A 620 -6.31 2.82 5.32
CA THR A 620 -6.03 1.50 5.89
C THR A 620 -6.11 0.37 4.86
N ALA A 621 -6.78 0.62 3.72
CA ALA A 621 -6.81 -0.28 2.59
C ALA A 621 -5.40 -0.61 2.12
N PHE A 622 -5.21 -1.84 1.66
CA PHE A 622 -3.94 -2.33 1.12
C PHE A 622 -2.78 -2.43 2.14
N THR A 623 -3.05 -2.27 3.43
CA THR A 623 -2.10 -2.55 4.52
C THR A 623 -2.22 -3.99 5.03
N THR A 624 -1.41 -4.35 6.02
CA THR A 624 -1.49 -5.65 6.71
C THR A 624 -2.48 -5.66 7.88
N ALA A 625 -3.23 -4.57 8.10
CA ALA A 625 -4.23 -4.48 9.16
C ALA A 625 -5.30 -5.58 9.02
N GLY A 626 -5.72 -6.17 10.15
CA GLY A 626 -6.69 -7.28 10.16
C GLY A 626 -7.99 -6.93 9.42
N VAL A 627 -8.57 -5.76 9.71
CA VAL A 627 -9.81 -5.28 9.07
C VAL A 627 -9.68 -5.13 7.55
N ALA A 628 -8.49 -4.80 7.05
CA ALA A 628 -8.18 -4.65 5.61
C ALA A 628 -7.83 -5.97 4.92
N ARG A 629 -7.55 -7.04 5.68
CA ARG A 629 -7.29 -8.39 5.17
C ARG A 629 -8.52 -9.31 5.20
N VAL A 630 -9.61 -8.87 5.82
CA VAL A 630 -10.83 -9.69 5.93
C VAL A 630 -11.94 -9.17 5.02
N GLY A 631 -12.26 -9.96 3.99
CA GLY A 631 -13.38 -9.74 3.07
C GLY A 631 -14.56 -10.65 3.38
N HIS A 632 -15.42 -10.87 2.39
CA HIS A 632 -16.70 -11.55 2.57
C HIS A 632 -16.86 -12.71 1.60
N HIS A 633 -17.65 -13.69 1.99
CA HIS A 633 -18.29 -14.59 1.03
C HIS A 633 -19.75 -14.78 1.39
N ASN A 634 -20.56 -15.24 0.45
CA ASN A 634 -21.96 -15.55 0.68
C ASN A 634 -22.34 -16.79 -0.11
N ASP A 635 -22.43 -17.91 0.60
CA ASP A 635 -22.74 -19.22 0.02
C ASP A 635 -24.26 -19.50 0.01
N ALA A 636 -25.05 -18.43 -0.01
CA ALA A 636 -26.50 -18.46 -0.14
C ALA A 636 -27.01 -17.24 -0.91
N PHE A 637 -26.21 -16.73 -1.85
CA PHE A 637 -26.51 -15.53 -2.62
C PHE A 637 -27.88 -15.64 -3.30
N LEU A 638 -28.78 -14.71 -2.99
CA LEU A 638 -30.17 -14.62 -3.46
C LEU A 638 -31.07 -15.79 -3.04
N ALA A 639 -30.75 -16.50 -1.97
CA ALA A 639 -31.54 -17.66 -1.55
C ALA A 639 -32.86 -17.30 -0.86
N SER A 640 -32.88 -16.18 -0.14
CA SER A 640 -34.03 -15.62 0.60
C SER A 640 -33.83 -14.11 0.82
N GLU A 641 -34.70 -13.46 1.58
CA GLU A 641 -34.50 -12.06 2.00
C GLU A 641 -33.16 -11.85 2.71
N ASP A 642 -32.77 -12.79 3.57
CA ASP A 642 -31.57 -12.74 4.40
C ASP A 642 -30.48 -13.74 3.97
N ASP A 643 -30.58 -14.30 2.76
CA ASP A 643 -29.66 -15.29 2.21
C ASP A 643 -29.35 -16.43 3.20
N TRP A 644 -30.43 -17.04 3.71
CA TRP A 644 -30.42 -18.13 4.69
C TRP A 644 -29.51 -17.85 5.90
N GLY A 645 -29.60 -16.63 6.42
CA GLY A 645 -28.86 -16.20 7.61
C GLY A 645 -27.41 -15.80 7.32
N THR A 646 -27.06 -15.52 6.06
CA THR A 646 -25.86 -14.73 5.74
C THR A 646 -26.02 -13.30 6.26
N TYR A 647 -27.22 -12.73 6.13
CA TYR A 647 -27.60 -11.45 6.71
C TYR A 647 -28.40 -11.66 8.00
N ALA A 648 -28.28 -10.74 8.95
CA ALA A 648 -29.07 -10.75 10.17
C ALA A 648 -30.49 -10.27 9.85
N SER A 649 -31.50 -11.09 10.14
CA SER A 649 -32.90 -10.76 9.88
C SER A 649 -33.28 -9.41 10.51
N GLY A 650 -33.97 -8.56 9.75
CA GLY A 650 -34.33 -7.19 10.16
C GLY A 650 -33.25 -6.12 9.92
N ASN A 651 -32.02 -6.49 9.53
CA ASN A 651 -30.92 -5.55 9.22
C ASN A 651 -30.33 -5.74 7.82
N VAL A 652 -30.99 -6.50 6.94
CA VAL A 652 -30.48 -6.90 5.61
C VAL A 652 -29.99 -5.70 4.80
N GLU A 653 -30.83 -4.67 4.63
CA GLU A 653 -30.48 -3.51 3.82
C GLU A 653 -29.31 -2.71 4.41
N ALA A 654 -29.28 -2.49 5.72
CA ALA A 654 -28.18 -1.79 6.38
C ALA A 654 -26.84 -2.55 6.26
N GLN A 655 -26.89 -3.89 6.31
CA GLN A 655 -25.71 -4.73 6.08
C GLN A 655 -25.24 -4.70 4.63
N LYS A 656 -26.17 -4.68 3.66
CA LYS A 656 -25.83 -4.50 2.24
C LYS A 656 -25.26 -3.12 1.94
N ASP A 657 -25.76 -2.07 2.59
CA ASP A 657 -25.18 -0.73 2.51
C ASP A 657 -23.76 -0.71 3.06
N PHE A 658 -23.52 -1.29 4.23
CA PHE A 658 -22.17 -1.47 4.75
C PHE A 658 -21.27 -2.22 3.75
N LEU A 659 -21.71 -3.38 3.25
CA LEU A 659 -20.95 -4.17 2.28
C LEU A 659 -20.63 -3.37 1.02
N SER A 660 -21.57 -2.56 0.50
CA SER A 660 -21.31 -1.72 -0.67
C SER A 660 -20.14 -0.75 -0.47
N THR A 661 -19.88 -0.32 0.76
CA THR A 661 -18.71 0.53 1.07
C THR A 661 -17.44 -0.29 1.31
N ASP A 662 -17.54 -1.39 2.07
CA ASP A 662 -16.39 -2.22 2.46
C ASP A 662 -15.79 -2.95 1.24
N THR A 663 -16.65 -3.39 0.32
CA THR A 663 -16.26 -4.17 -0.86
C THR A 663 -15.54 -3.37 -1.94
N LEU A 664 -15.41 -2.06 -1.78
CA LEU A 664 -14.48 -1.23 -2.57
C LEU A 664 -13.01 -1.50 -2.23
N TYR A 665 -12.74 -2.19 -1.13
CA TYR A 665 -11.39 -2.46 -0.62
C TYR A 665 -11.11 -3.93 -0.32
N VAL A 666 -12.13 -4.70 0.05
CA VAL A 666 -12.03 -6.15 0.31
C VAL A 666 -12.97 -6.94 -0.61
N PRO A 667 -12.62 -8.15 -1.03
CA PRO A 667 -13.43 -8.91 -1.98
C PRO A 667 -14.72 -9.45 -1.35
N ILE A 668 -15.74 -9.64 -2.18
CA ILE A 668 -16.90 -10.49 -1.90
C ILE A 668 -17.18 -11.42 -3.08
N GLY A 669 -17.56 -12.66 -2.79
CA GLY A 669 -18.03 -13.62 -3.79
C GLY A 669 -18.79 -14.75 -3.12
N GLY A 670 -19.09 -15.83 -3.85
CA GLY A 670 -19.81 -16.95 -3.24
C GLY A 670 -20.56 -17.82 -4.22
N GLU A 671 -21.64 -18.43 -3.75
CA GLU A 671 -22.49 -19.32 -4.51
C GLU A 671 -23.97 -19.02 -4.29
N THR A 672 -24.78 -19.47 -5.25
CA THR A 672 -26.24 -19.44 -5.14
C THR A 672 -26.71 -20.72 -4.44
N ALA A 673 -27.82 -20.68 -3.70
CA ALA A 673 -28.28 -21.86 -2.94
C ALA A 673 -29.73 -22.30 -3.19
N ASN A 674 -30.62 -21.41 -3.62
CA ASN A 674 -32.05 -21.72 -3.70
C ASN A 674 -32.71 -21.12 -4.94
N PRO A 675 -33.36 -21.92 -5.81
CA PRO A 675 -34.22 -21.39 -6.86
C PRO A 675 -35.47 -20.76 -6.24
N GLY A 676 -35.79 -19.51 -6.62
CA GLY A 676 -36.94 -18.81 -6.07
C GLY A 676 -37.10 -17.41 -6.63
N SER A 677 -38.03 -16.63 -6.04
CA SER A 677 -38.33 -15.25 -6.47
C SER A 677 -37.18 -14.26 -6.26
N TYR A 678 -36.20 -14.60 -5.42
CA TYR A 678 -35.01 -13.78 -5.18
C TYR A 678 -33.93 -14.02 -6.25
N ALA A 679 -33.74 -15.26 -6.69
CA ALA A 679 -32.72 -15.67 -7.66
C ALA A 679 -33.12 -15.39 -9.14
N THR A 680 -33.54 -14.16 -9.43
CA THR A 680 -33.87 -13.69 -10.78
C THR A 680 -32.69 -12.95 -11.42
N CYS A 681 -32.68 -12.84 -12.75
CA CYS A 681 -31.63 -12.08 -13.46
C CYS A 681 -31.57 -10.60 -13.02
N SER A 682 -32.72 -9.95 -12.81
CA SER A 682 -32.74 -8.55 -12.39
C SER A 682 -32.12 -8.36 -11.01
N ASN A 683 -32.46 -9.23 -10.06
CA ASN A 683 -31.90 -9.16 -8.71
C ASN A 683 -30.41 -9.51 -8.72
N ALA A 684 -30.01 -10.53 -9.48
CA ALA A 684 -28.61 -10.92 -9.59
C ALA A 684 -27.73 -9.78 -10.11
N ILE A 685 -28.13 -9.13 -11.21
CA ILE A 685 -27.35 -8.00 -11.75
C ILE A 685 -27.32 -6.83 -10.75
N ALA A 686 -28.47 -6.47 -10.17
CA ALA A 686 -28.55 -5.35 -9.23
C ALA A 686 -27.69 -5.55 -7.98
N GLU A 687 -27.79 -6.73 -7.36
CA GLU A 687 -27.04 -7.06 -6.14
C GLU A 687 -25.56 -7.27 -6.42
N MET A 688 -25.20 -7.93 -7.53
CA MET A 688 -23.78 -8.09 -7.88
C MET A 688 -23.11 -6.75 -8.18
N GLN A 689 -23.82 -5.81 -8.81
CA GLN A 689 -23.33 -4.46 -9.04
C GLN A 689 -23.21 -3.66 -7.73
N ARG A 690 -24.24 -3.68 -6.87
CA ARG A 690 -24.28 -2.95 -5.59
C ARG A 690 -23.19 -3.41 -4.63
N LEU A 691 -22.98 -4.72 -4.54
CA LEU A 691 -22.08 -5.35 -3.58
C LEU A 691 -20.68 -5.60 -4.14
N HIS A 692 -20.41 -5.17 -5.38
CA HIS A 692 -19.12 -5.35 -6.03
C HIS A 692 -18.67 -6.82 -6.13
N TRP A 693 -19.56 -7.69 -6.62
CA TRP A 693 -19.33 -9.13 -6.64
C TRP A 693 -18.14 -9.53 -7.51
N THR A 694 -17.19 -10.24 -6.90
CA THR A 694 -15.87 -10.53 -7.49
C THR A 694 -15.86 -11.85 -8.25
N PHE A 695 -16.47 -12.89 -7.66
CA PHE A 695 -16.49 -14.23 -8.22
C PHE A 695 -17.74 -15.02 -7.83
N LEU A 696 -18.13 -15.98 -8.68
CA LEU A 696 -19.33 -16.79 -8.49
C LEU A 696 -19.07 -18.27 -8.79
N HIS A 697 -19.63 -19.16 -7.97
CA HIS A 697 -19.62 -20.60 -8.22
C HIS A 697 -20.46 -20.93 -9.45
N GLN A 698 -19.84 -21.48 -10.50
CA GLN A 698 -20.56 -21.86 -11.71
C GLN A 698 -21.22 -23.24 -11.62
N ASP A 699 -20.71 -24.13 -10.77
CA ASP A 699 -21.23 -25.49 -10.65
C ASP A 699 -22.40 -25.60 -9.64
N TYR A 700 -22.67 -24.56 -8.85
CA TYR A 700 -23.71 -24.58 -7.80
C TYR A 700 -24.43 -23.23 -7.61
N HIS A 701 -25.74 -23.20 -7.37
CA HIS A 701 -26.73 -24.27 -7.47
C HIS A 701 -27.15 -24.45 -8.95
N PRO A 702 -27.11 -25.66 -9.52
CA PRO A 702 -27.22 -25.86 -10.98
C PRO A 702 -28.50 -25.30 -11.59
N THR A 703 -29.64 -25.43 -10.89
CA THR A 703 -30.93 -24.85 -11.34
C THR A 703 -30.89 -23.32 -11.43
N VAL A 704 -30.22 -22.64 -10.51
CA VAL A 704 -30.14 -21.17 -10.51
C VAL A 704 -29.23 -20.70 -11.64
N ILE A 705 -28.07 -21.35 -11.81
CA ILE A 705 -27.15 -21.06 -12.92
C ILE A 705 -27.82 -21.31 -14.28
N GLN A 706 -28.57 -22.41 -14.42
CA GLN A 706 -29.35 -22.70 -15.62
C GLN A 706 -30.43 -21.63 -15.88
N ASN A 707 -31.06 -21.09 -14.83
CA ASN A 707 -32.01 -19.99 -14.97
C ASN A 707 -31.32 -18.71 -15.49
N PHE A 708 -30.13 -18.36 -14.99
CA PHE A 708 -29.38 -17.19 -15.50
C PHE A 708 -28.99 -17.36 -16.98
N GLN A 709 -28.65 -18.59 -17.39
CA GLN A 709 -28.35 -18.91 -18.78
C GLN A 709 -29.59 -18.81 -19.66
N THR A 710 -30.69 -19.44 -19.25
CA THR A 710 -31.94 -19.52 -20.03
C THR A 710 -32.60 -18.15 -20.17
N ASN A 711 -32.50 -17.30 -19.14
CA ASN A 711 -33.03 -15.92 -19.15
C ASN A 711 -32.03 -14.89 -19.69
N GLY A 712 -30.86 -15.32 -20.19
CA GLY A 712 -29.94 -14.49 -20.96
C GLY A 712 -29.04 -13.53 -20.18
N CYS A 713 -29.05 -13.53 -18.85
CA CYS A 713 -28.16 -12.68 -18.06
C CYS A 713 -26.76 -13.28 -17.79
N TRP A 714 -26.57 -14.58 -18.03
CA TRP A 714 -25.28 -15.24 -17.82
C TRP A 714 -24.10 -14.57 -18.54
N PRO A 715 -24.19 -14.17 -19.82
CA PRO A 715 -23.09 -13.47 -20.49
C PRO A 715 -22.72 -12.14 -19.83
N GLU A 716 -23.68 -11.40 -19.29
CA GLU A 716 -23.40 -10.16 -18.55
C GLU A 716 -22.72 -10.45 -17.21
N ILE A 717 -23.22 -11.45 -16.47
CA ILE A 717 -22.64 -11.91 -15.21
C ILE A 717 -21.18 -12.30 -15.43
N THR A 718 -20.88 -13.23 -16.33
CA THR A 718 -19.50 -13.69 -16.53
C THR A 718 -18.60 -12.57 -17.06
N LYS A 719 -19.13 -11.65 -17.87
CA LYS A 719 -18.36 -10.50 -18.39
C LYS A 719 -18.00 -9.46 -17.32
N ARG A 720 -18.88 -9.21 -16.35
CA ARG A 720 -18.76 -8.09 -15.39
C ARG A 720 -18.39 -8.46 -13.96
N LEU A 721 -18.45 -9.74 -13.57
CA LEU A 721 -17.98 -10.20 -12.26
C LEU A 721 -16.54 -9.74 -11.98
N GLY A 722 -16.24 -9.16 -10.82
CA GLY A 722 -14.91 -8.64 -10.52
C GLY A 722 -14.54 -7.43 -11.37
N TYR A 723 -13.24 -7.24 -11.62
CA TYR A 723 -12.77 -6.13 -12.45
C TYR A 723 -12.90 -6.44 -13.94
N ARG A 724 -13.13 -5.39 -14.74
CA ARG A 724 -13.02 -5.43 -16.20
C ARG A 724 -12.33 -4.15 -16.66
N LEU A 725 -11.00 -4.21 -16.71
CA LEU A 725 -10.18 -3.07 -17.10
C LEU A 725 -10.20 -2.91 -18.62
N VAL A 726 -10.54 -1.72 -19.09
CA VAL A 726 -10.66 -1.35 -20.50
C VAL A 726 -9.75 -0.17 -20.75
N LEU A 727 -8.78 -0.31 -21.66
CA LEU A 727 -8.11 0.86 -22.23
C LEU A 727 -9.13 1.63 -23.04
N THR A 728 -9.31 2.92 -22.77
CA THR A 728 -10.22 3.76 -23.56
C THR A 728 -9.44 4.59 -24.57
N SER A 729 -8.31 5.15 -24.15
CA SER A 729 -7.39 5.88 -25.02
C SER A 729 -5.94 5.81 -24.53
N ALA A 730 -5.02 6.09 -25.44
CA ALA A 730 -3.64 6.40 -25.14
C ALA A 730 -3.15 7.56 -26.01
N THR A 731 -2.25 8.36 -25.46
CA THR A 731 -1.55 9.43 -26.16
C THR A 731 -0.06 9.08 -26.10
N LEU A 732 0.46 8.59 -27.23
CA LEU A 732 1.82 8.08 -27.36
C LEU A 732 2.77 9.16 -27.88
N PRO A 733 4.07 9.14 -27.53
CA PRO A 733 5.04 10.05 -28.12
C PRO A 733 5.13 9.83 -29.64
N GLN A 734 5.34 10.88 -30.43
CA GLN A 734 5.57 10.73 -31.89
C GLN A 734 6.91 10.07 -32.23
N LYS A 735 7.85 10.04 -31.28
CA LYS A 735 9.15 9.45 -31.47
C LYS A 735 9.77 9.04 -30.13
N ILE A 736 10.48 7.92 -30.12
CA ILE A 736 11.34 7.52 -29.00
C ILE A 736 12.80 7.60 -29.43
N VAL A 737 13.62 8.25 -28.61
CA VAL A 737 15.07 8.35 -28.78
C VAL A 737 15.72 7.63 -27.59
N SER A 738 16.64 6.71 -27.88
CA SER A 738 17.35 5.95 -26.85
C SER A 738 18.01 6.90 -25.83
N GLY A 739 17.81 6.64 -24.54
CA GLY A 739 18.36 7.42 -23.43
C GLY A 739 17.73 8.80 -23.20
N GLN A 740 16.68 9.17 -23.95
CA GLN A 740 15.92 10.41 -23.72
C GLN A 740 14.57 10.11 -23.06
N PRO A 741 14.11 10.97 -22.14
CA PRO A 741 12.80 10.82 -21.54
C PRO A 741 11.70 11.06 -22.57
N PHE A 742 10.62 10.30 -22.45
CA PHE A 742 9.35 10.52 -23.16
C PHE A 742 8.19 10.27 -22.21
N THR A 743 7.02 10.76 -22.58
CA THR A 743 5.79 10.54 -21.81
C THR A 743 4.73 9.91 -22.71
N ALA A 744 4.04 8.90 -22.17
CA ALA A 744 2.80 8.37 -22.74
C ALA A 744 1.67 8.59 -21.73
N PHE A 745 0.49 9.00 -22.20
CA PHE A 745 -0.70 9.04 -21.36
C PHE A 745 -1.57 7.83 -21.67
N VAL A 746 -2.09 7.16 -20.64
CA VAL A 746 -2.97 6.01 -20.81
C VAL A 746 -4.20 6.20 -19.93
N THR A 747 -5.38 6.01 -20.52
CA THR A 747 -6.66 6.06 -19.81
C THR A 747 -7.24 4.65 -19.69
N ILE A 748 -7.51 4.21 -18.46
CA ILE A 748 -8.10 2.91 -18.15
C ILE A 748 -9.40 3.14 -17.37
N GLU A 749 -10.44 2.44 -17.78
CA GLU A 749 -11.74 2.40 -17.13
C GLU A 749 -12.02 1.01 -16.57
N ASN A 750 -12.58 0.90 -15.36
CA ASN A 750 -13.07 -0.38 -14.84
C ASN A 750 -14.57 -0.54 -15.11
N ARG A 751 -14.93 -1.35 -16.10
CA ARG A 751 -16.33 -1.65 -16.46
C ARG A 751 -16.92 -2.87 -15.75
N GLY A 752 -16.16 -3.47 -14.84
CA GLY A 752 -16.59 -4.59 -14.01
C GLY A 752 -17.40 -4.11 -12.81
N TRP A 753 -17.82 -5.05 -11.98
CA TRP A 753 -18.52 -4.76 -10.72
C TRP A 753 -17.58 -4.60 -9.53
N ALA A 754 -16.33 -5.08 -9.59
CA ALA A 754 -15.39 -4.96 -8.47
C ALA A 754 -14.05 -4.30 -8.86
N PRO A 755 -13.33 -3.67 -7.93
CA PRO A 755 -11.93 -3.30 -8.13
C PRO A 755 -11.02 -4.53 -8.28
N PRO A 756 -9.82 -4.39 -8.86
CA PRO A 756 -8.72 -5.29 -8.56
C PRO A 756 -8.34 -5.18 -7.09
N TYR A 757 -8.24 -6.29 -6.36
CA TYR A 757 -7.90 -6.25 -4.91
C TYR A 757 -6.40 -6.48 -4.64
N TYR A 758 -5.73 -7.21 -5.52
CA TYR A 758 -4.31 -7.52 -5.38
C TYR A 758 -3.43 -6.53 -6.13
N TYR A 759 -2.26 -6.24 -5.55
CA TYR A 759 -1.25 -5.43 -6.22
C TYR A 759 -0.81 -6.13 -7.52
N ARG A 760 -0.63 -5.31 -8.56
CA ARG A 760 -0.03 -5.72 -9.82
C ARG A 760 1.06 -4.73 -10.19
N PRO A 761 2.33 -5.15 -10.25
CA PRO A 761 3.35 -4.28 -10.81
C PRO A 761 2.99 -3.96 -12.25
N VAL A 762 3.16 -2.71 -12.65
CA VAL A 762 2.90 -2.25 -14.01
C VAL A 762 4.23 -1.92 -14.66
N TYR A 763 4.43 -2.43 -15.87
CA TYR A 763 5.60 -2.11 -16.69
C TYR A 763 5.17 -1.53 -18.02
N LEU A 764 5.92 -0.54 -18.50
CA LEU A 764 5.91 -0.13 -19.90
C LEU A 764 6.96 -0.96 -20.64
N VAL A 765 6.52 -1.73 -21.62
CA VAL A 765 7.40 -2.56 -22.45
C VAL A 765 7.58 -1.88 -23.79
N VAL A 766 8.83 -1.67 -24.19
CA VAL A 766 9.18 -1.23 -25.55
C VAL A 766 9.53 -2.48 -26.34
N THR A 767 8.88 -2.69 -27.49
CA THR A 767 9.00 -3.93 -28.27
C THR A 767 9.40 -3.66 -29.72
N ASP A 768 10.06 -4.65 -30.32
CA ASP A 768 10.21 -4.76 -31.78
C ASP A 768 9.07 -5.62 -32.32
N GLY A 769 8.15 -4.98 -33.05
CA GLY A 769 6.99 -5.63 -33.67
C GLY A 769 6.10 -6.42 -32.69
N GLY A 770 5.97 -5.97 -31.44
CA GLY A 770 5.09 -6.59 -30.43
C GLY A 770 5.60 -7.92 -29.84
N ASN A 771 6.73 -8.46 -30.29
CA ASN A 771 7.14 -9.84 -29.94
C ASN A 771 8.45 -9.93 -29.17
N THR A 772 9.37 -8.99 -29.39
CA THR A 772 10.68 -8.95 -28.76
C THR A 772 10.75 -7.73 -27.85
N ALA A 773 10.95 -7.94 -26.54
CA ALA A 773 11.18 -6.83 -25.63
C ALA A 773 12.56 -6.22 -25.90
N LEU A 774 12.60 -4.93 -26.21
CA LEU A 774 13.81 -4.12 -26.31
C LEU A 774 14.15 -3.49 -24.95
N ASP A 775 13.13 -3.11 -24.19
CA ASP A 775 13.27 -2.59 -22.83
C ASP A 775 11.99 -2.87 -22.01
N THR A 776 12.09 -2.89 -20.68
CA THR A 776 10.96 -3.09 -19.75
C THR A 776 11.13 -2.19 -18.54
N ILE A 777 10.27 -1.19 -18.44
CA ILE A 777 10.43 -0.05 -17.53
C ILE A 777 9.33 -0.11 -16.47
N PRO A 778 9.67 -0.17 -15.16
CA PRO A 778 8.66 -0.13 -14.10
C PRO A 778 7.88 1.19 -14.08
N VAL A 779 6.57 1.10 -13.83
CA VAL A 779 5.64 2.24 -13.76
C VAL A 779 4.97 2.26 -12.38
N PRO A 780 5.69 2.68 -11.31
CA PRO A 780 5.19 2.59 -9.94
C PRO A 780 4.03 3.55 -9.64
N VAL A 781 3.80 4.56 -10.50
CA VAL A 781 2.71 5.54 -10.35
C VAL A 781 1.32 4.95 -10.64
N VAL A 782 1.24 3.79 -11.29
CA VAL A 782 -0.04 3.14 -11.64
C VAL A 782 -0.36 2.06 -10.60
N ASP A 783 -1.36 2.32 -9.76
CA ASP A 783 -1.95 1.30 -8.87
C ASP A 783 -3.38 0.98 -9.33
N ILE A 784 -3.55 -0.17 -9.99
CA ILE A 784 -4.83 -0.57 -10.56
C ILE A 784 -5.91 -0.85 -9.50
N ARG A 785 -5.54 -1.06 -8.23
CA ARG A 785 -6.50 -1.31 -7.13
C ARG A 785 -7.35 -0.08 -6.81
N ARG A 786 -6.90 1.09 -7.27
CA ARG A 786 -7.58 2.38 -7.11
C ARG A 786 -8.57 2.69 -8.23
N ILE A 787 -8.68 1.84 -9.25
CA ILE A 787 -9.67 2.00 -10.33
C ILE A 787 -10.98 1.35 -9.88
N LYS A 788 -11.82 2.09 -9.16
CA LYS A 788 -13.09 1.56 -8.64
C LYS A 788 -14.07 1.29 -9.78
N PRO A 789 -15.09 0.43 -9.57
CA PRO A 789 -16.11 0.14 -10.58
C PRO A 789 -16.75 1.41 -11.16
N GLY A 790 -16.79 1.53 -12.48
CA GLY A 790 -17.34 2.68 -13.19
C GLY A 790 -16.41 3.89 -13.27
N GLU A 791 -15.23 3.87 -12.64
CA GLU A 791 -14.26 4.96 -12.72
C GLU A 791 -13.33 4.82 -13.92
N SER A 792 -12.88 5.98 -14.41
CA SER A 792 -11.87 6.13 -15.45
C SER A 792 -10.73 7.00 -14.92
N HIS A 793 -9.50 6.53 -15.09
CA HIS A 793 -8.29 7.20 -14.62
C HIS A 793 -7.29 7.36 -15.77
N THR A 794 -6.61 8.50 -15.82
CA THR A 794 -5.57 8.80 -16.81
C THR A 794 -4.24 8.98 -16.11
N TRP A 795 -3.23 8.19 -16.48
CA TRP A 795 -1.87 8.32 -15.95
C TRP A 795 -0.92 8.85 -17.02
N GLY A 796 -0.08 9.81 -16.63
CA GLY A 796 1.10 10.19 -17.39
C GLY A 796 2.29 9.32 -17.00
N ILE A 797 2.70 8.43 -17.90
CA ILE A 797 3.83 7.53 -17.73
C ILE A 797 5.06 8.20 -18.34
N THR A 798 5.93 8.75 -17.51
CA THR A 798 7.24 9.28 -17.94
C THR A 798 8.29 8.18 -17.81
N ALA A 799 8.95 7.88 -18.93
CA ALA A 799 9.91 6.79 -19.03
C ALA A 799 11.13 7.21 -19.85
N THR A 800 12.25 6.52 -19.66
CA THR A 800 13.45 6.64 -20.50
C THR A 800 13.80 5.25 -21.00
N ALA A 801 13.74 5.03 -22.31
CA ALA A 801 14.02 3.71 -22.89
C ALA A 801 15.49 3.58 -23.32
N THR A 802 16.09 2.44 -23.05
CA THR A 802 17.42 2.05 -23.54
C THR A 802 17.27 1.10 -24.72
N LEU A 803 17.38 1.62 -25.93
CA LEU A 803 17.27 0.84 -27.16
C LEU A 803 18.63 0.34 -27.65
N PRO A 804 18.69 -0.77 -28.41
CA PRO A 804 19.94 -1.23 -29.03
C PRO A 804 20.55 -0.17 -29.95
N PRO A 805 21.87 -0.22 -30.26
CA PRO A 805 22.55 0.80 -31.06
C PRO A 805 21.95 1.04 -32.45
N THR A 806 21.34 0.00 -33.02
CA THR A 806 20.59 0.06 -34.29
C THR A 806 19.14 -0.34 -34.00
N PRO A 807 18.32 0.57 -33.45
CA PRO A 807 16.93 0.25 -33.18
C PRO A 807 16.14 0.08 -34.49
N PRO A 808 15.08 -0.74 -34.51
CA PRO A 808 14.12 -0.76 -35.61
C PRO A 808 13.58 0.64 -35.87
N SER A 809 13.26 0.99 -37.12
CA SER A 809 12.73 2.32 -37.50
C SER A 809 11.40 2.68 -36.81
N THR A 810 10.74 1.69 -36.22
CA THR A 810 9.52 1.83 -35.44
C THR A 810 9.54 0.78 -34.33
N VAL A 811 9.19 1.19 -33.12
CA VAL A 811 8.98 0.30 -31.97
C VAL A 811 7.52 0.30 -31.58
N SER A 812 7.05 -0.69 -30.84
CA SER A 812 5.72 -0.67 -30.23
C SER A 812 5.82 -0.50 -28.72
N LEU A 813 4.82 0.13 -28.12
CA LEU A 813 4.66 0.28 -26.69
C LEU A 813 3.55 -0.64 -26.20
N ALA A 814 3.75 -1.29 -25.06
CA ALA A 814 2.74 -2.12 -24.40
C ALA A 814 2.76 -1.93 -22.88
N LEU A 815 1.63 -2.19 -22.22
CA LEU A 815 1.56 -2.34 -20.77
C LEU A 815 1.56 -3.81 -20.37
N TRP A 816 2.40 -4.14 -19.39
CA TRP A 816 2.47 -5.47 -18.80
C TRP A 816 2.12 -5.39 -17.32
N LEU A 817 1.13 -6.19 -16.91
CA LEU A 817 0.60 -6.24 -15.55
C LEU A 817 0.69 -7.70 -15.02
N PRO A 818 1.90 -8.24 -14.80
CA PRO A 818 2.08 -9.61 -14.39
C PRO A 818 1.68 -9.84 -12.93
N ASP A 819 1.60 -11.12 -12.55
CA ASP A 819 1.59 -11.48 -11.13
C ASP A 819 2.91 -11.02 -10.45
N PRO A 820 2.85 -10.47 -9.23
CA PRO A 820 4.04 -10.04 -8.51
C PRO A 820 4.97 -11.19 -8.11
N SER A 821 4.48 -12.43 -8.06
CA SER A 821 5.26 -13.60 -7.65
C SER A 821 6.25 -13.98 -8.76
N PRO A 822 7.56 -14.11 -8.47
CA PRO A 822 8.55 -14.48 -9.48
C PRO A 822 8.27 -15.80 -10.21
N SER A 823 7.60 -16.75 -9.53
CA SER A 823 7.18 -18.04 -10.09
C SER A 823 6.12 -17.93 -11.20
N LEU A 824 5.31 -16.86 -11.19
CA LEU A 824 4.19 -16.67 -12.10
C LEU A 824 4.37 -15.47 -13.03
N GLN A 825 5.28 -14.55 -12.72
CA GLN A 825 5.43 -13.27 -13.41
C GLN A 825 5.51 -13.43 -14.94
N SER A 826 6.34 -14.35 -15.41
CA SER A 826 6.55 -14.60 -16.85
C SER A 826 5.46 -15.45 -17.52
N ASN A 827 4.49 -15.97 -16.76
CA ASN A 827 3.42 -16.78 -17.29
C ASN A 827 2.22 -15.89 -17.69
N PRO A 828 1.88 -15.79 -18.99
CA PRO A 828 0.83 -14.89 -19.48
C PRO A 828 -0.56 -15.24 -18.95
N ALA A 829 -0.81 -16.47 -18.48
CA ALA A 829 -2.07 -16.84 -17.84
C ALA A 829 -2.34 -16.08 -16.53
N TYR A 830 -1.29 -15.53 -15.91
CA TYR A 830 -1.35 -14.77 -14.66
C TYR A 830 -1.15 -13.26 -14.85
N SER A 831 -0.99 -12.79 -16.09
CA SER A 831 -0.95 -11.35 -16.41
C SER A 831 -2.37 -10.81 -16.60
N LEU A 832 -2.61 -9.55 -16.20
CA LEU A 832 -3.91 -8.93 -16.44
C LEU A 832 -4.06 -8.51 -17.89
N ARG A 833 -5.07 -9.07 -18.56
CA ARG A 833 -5.49 -8.70 -19.90
C ARG A 833 -6.55 -7.61 -19.83
N PHE A 834 -6.35 -6.52 -20.56
CA PHE A 834 -7.40 -5.53 -20.77
C PHE A 834 -8.45 -6.05 -21.74
N ALA A 835 -9.69 -5.63 -21.52
CA ALA A 835 -10.84 -6.06 -22.27
C ALA A 835 -11.02 -5.27 -23.56
N ASN A 836 -9.99 -5.30 -24.41
CA ASN A 836 -9.94 -4.61 -25.69
C ASN A 836 -9.72 -5.59 -26.85
N ASP A 837 -10.26 -5.23 -28.02
CA ASP A 837 -10.00 -5.97 -29.25
C ASP A 837 -8.60 -5.64 -29.79
N GLY A 838 -7.86 -6.67 -30.22
CA GLY A 838 -6.59 -6.50 -30.93
C GLY A 838 -5.37 -6.05 -30.10
N THR A 839 -5.49 -5.85 -28.78
CA THR A 839 -4.36 -5.38 -27.94
C THR A 839 -3.58 -6.50 -27.25
N TRP A 840 -4.16 -7.70 -27.09
CA TRP A 840 -3.57 -8.74 -26.25
C TRP A 840 -2.53 -9.60 -26.97
N ASN A 841 -1.30 -9.60 -26.47
CA ASN A 841 -0.27 -10.58 -26.82
C ASN A 841 -0.37 -11.80 -25.89
N SER A 842 -0.97 -12.89 -26.37
CA SER A 842 -1.18 -14.11 -25.58
C SER A 842 0.07 -14.88 -25.23
N THR A 843 1.18 -14.66 -25.93
CA THR A 843 2.45 -15.34 -25.66
C THR A 843 3.23 -14.65 -24.55
N LYS A 844 3.12 -13.31 -24.46
CA LYS A 844 3.92 -12.49 -23.54
C LYS A 844 3.12 -11.93 -22.36
N GLY A 845 1.80 -11.87 -22.48
CA GLY A 845 0.93 -11.28 -21.47
C GLY A 845 0.87 -9.74 -21.53
N TRP A 846 1.16 -9.15 -22.70
CA TRP A 846 1.23 -7.71 -22.89
C TRP A 846 -0.06 -7.15 -23.49
N ASN A 847 -0.38 -5.92 -23.11
CA ASN A 847 -1.47 -5.13 -23.67
C ASN A 847 -0.87 -4.02 -24.55
N GLU A 848 -0.86 -4.23 -25.87
CA GLU A 848 -0.29 -3.33 -26.86
C GLU A 848 -1.02 -1.98 -26.89
N LEU A 849 -0.24 -0.90 -26.83
CA LEU A 849 -0.73 0.47 -26.91
C LEU A 849 -0.66 1.01 -28.34
N GLY A 850 0.42 0.74 -29.06
CA GLY A 850 0.60 1.22 -30.43
C GLY A 850 2.06 1.39 -30.82
N SER A 851 2.27 1.76 -32.08
CA SER A 851 3.61 1.93 -32.65
C SER A 851 4.08 3.38 -32.59
N VAL A 852 5.40 3.55 -32.39
CA VAL A 852 6.10 4.84 -32.28
C VAL A 852 7.39 4.80 -33.12
N PRO A 853 7.62 5.77 -34.01
CA PRO A 853 8.87 5.92 -34.75
C PRO A 853 10.12 6.02 -33.86
N THR A 854 11.26 5.54 -34.36
CA THR A 854 12.58 5.84 -33.81
C THR A 854 13.40 6.67 -34.82
N PRO A 855 14.41 7.46 -34.40
CA PRO A 855 15.28 8.11 -35.35
C PRO A 855 16.00 7.08 -36.23
N VAL A 856 15.88 7.24 -37.55
CA VAL A 856 16.77 6.56 -38.49
C VAL A 856 18.19 7.07 -38.25
N GLN A 857 19.10 6.18 -37.85
CA GLN A 857 20.54 6.47 -37.86
C GLN A 857 20.99 6.59 -39.32
N ILE A 858 21.10 7.82 -39.83
CA ILE A 858 21.81 8.06 -41.09
C ILE A 858 23.30 7.98 -40.78
N SER A 859 23.89 6.81 -41.01
CA SER A 859 25.29 6.54 -40.67
C SER A 859 26.30 7.24 -41.60
N ARG A 860 25.86 7.76 -42.76
CA ARG A 860 26.68 8.53 -43.69
C ARG A 860 25.80 9.31 -44.68
N ILE A 861 26.01 10.62 -44.79
CA ILE A 861 25.57 11.41 -45.95
C ILE A 861 26.83 11.65 -46.78
N GLU A 862 26.96 10.99 -47.92
CA GLU A 862 27.98 11.33 -48.91
C GLU A 862 27.39 12.37 -49.85
N PHE A 863 28.02 13.54 -49.90
CA PHE A 863 27.79 14.51 -50.97
C PHE A 863 28.81 14.21 -52.07
N ASP A 864 28.34 14.10 -53.32
CA ASP A 864 29.17 14.06 -54.53
C ASP A 864 29.51 15.49 -54.97
#